data_AF-A0A9Q1M0R0-F1
#
_entry.id   AF-A0A9Q1M0R0-F1
#
_cell.length_a   1.000
_cell.length_b   1.000
_cell.length_c   1.000
_cell.angle_alpha   90.00
_cell.angle_beta   90.00
_cell.angle_gamma   90.00
#
_symmetry.space_group_name_H-M   'P 1'
#
loop_
_entity.id
_entity.type
_entity.pdbx_description
1 polymer ?
#
loop_
_entity_poly.entity_id
_entity_poly.type
_entity_poly.pdbx_seq_one_letter_code
_entity_poly.pdbx_strand_id
1 'polypeptide(L)'
;MGTQAPSDYNDPKVDTRTAEEKAIDAWLPITSSRNAKWWYSAFHNVTAMVGAGVLSLPYAMSELGWGPGVTVMIVSWIITLYTLWQMVEMHEMVPGKRFDRYHELGQHAFGEKLGLWIVVPQQLIVEVGVDIVYMVTGGKSLQKVHELVCNHDDCANIKLSYFIMIFASVHFVLSHLPNFNSISGVSLAAAVMSLSYSTIAWGASVKKGVQPNVEYGYKAHSTAGTVFDFLSGLGEVAFAYAGHNVVLEIQATIPSTPDKPSKIPMWRGVVVAYIVVALCYFPVAFIGYWMFGNAVEDNILMSLNKPTWLIVMANMFVVVHVIGSYQIYAMPVFDMLETVLVKKLRFRPTWYLRFVTRNIYVAFTMFVGITFPFFGGLLGFFGGFAFAPTTYFLPCIMWLAIYKPRRFSLSWIANWVCIIFGILLMVLAPIAFTMFVGITFPFFGGLLGFFGVFAFATTTYFTDERSEEQKKIDEWLPVTSSRIAKWWYSTFHNVTAMVGAGVLSLPYAMSELGWGPGVTVLVISWIITLYTLWQMVEMHEMVPGKRFDRYHELGQYAFGEKLGLWIVVPQQLIVEVGVDIVYMVTGGKSLQKVHHLLCKENCKDMKLKHFIMIFASVHFFLVHLPNLNSMSGVSLAAAVMSLSYSTIAWGAAAKKGVQPDVDYTLSAKTNLGAVFNFFSALGDVAFAYAGHNVVLEIQATIPSTPEKPSKGPMWRGVVVAYIIVAVCYFPVALIGYWVYGNSVQDNILISLNKPTWLIVMANMFVVIHVIGSYQVFAMPVFDMVETVLVKKLRFRPTWYLRFITRNLYVALTMFIGMAIPFFGGLLGFFGGFAFAPTTYFLPCVMWLVIYKPKRFSLSWFINWICIILGVDTRTEEQKKIDEWLPITSARNAKWWYSAFHNVTAMVGAGVLGLPYAMAELGWGPGVAIMFVSWVITLYTLWQMVEMHEMVPGKRFDRYHELGQHVFGKKLGLYIVVPQQLVVEVGLDVVYMVTGGKSFQKIHDLVCNENCVDIKLTYYIMIFASIHFVLSHLPNFNAISGVSLIAAIMSLSYCTIAWVASIAKGVQQDVDYSYKAENTGEAIFNFFGGLGEVAFAYAGHNVVLEIQATIPSTPEKPSKGPMWKGVLVAYIVVAFCYFPVALIGYYIFGNSVSDNILISLNKPTWLIVLANAFVVIHIIGSYQV
;
A
#
# COMPACT_ATOMS: atom_id res chain seq x y z
N MET A 1 -23.04 52.65 16.48
CA MET A 1 -24.03 52.50 17.57
C MET A 1 -24.10 51.03 17.92
N GLY A 2 -23.98 50.69 19.20
CA GLY A 2 -23.54 49.38 19.66
C GLY A 2 -24.64 48.40 20.05
N THR A 3 -24.18 47.19 20.39
CA THR A 3 -24.84 46.26 21.29
C THR A 3 -23.78 45.79 22.28
N GLN A 4 -23.96 46.19 23.54
CA GLN A 4 -23.11 45.84 24.68
C GLN A 4 -23.16 44.32 24.91
N ALA A 5 -21.99 43.69 25.03
CA ALA A 5 -21.86 42.39 25.67
C ALA A 5 -21.89 42.59 27.21
N PRO A 6 -22.50 41.68 28.00
CA PRO A 6 -22.58 41.86 29.44
C PRO A 6 -21.18 41.79 30.06
N SER A 7 -20.92 42.76 30.94
CA SER A 7 -19.77 42.83 31.81
C SER A 7 -19.94 41.89 33.01
N ASP A 8 -19.35 40.70 32.93
CA ASP A 8 -19.01 39.90 34.12
C ASP A 8 -17.48 39.77 34.17
N TYR A 9 -16.85 40.74 34.82
CA TYR A 9 -15.42 40.74 35.12
C TYR A 9 -15.27 41.01 36.61
N ASN A 10 -15.26 39.93 37.39
CA ASN A 10 -14.59 39.79 38.70
C ASN A 10 -14.88 38.39 39.26
N ASP A 11 -14.17 37.38 38.76
CA ASP A 11 -13.96 36.14 39.51
C ASP A 11 -12.58 35.58 39.13
N PRO A 12 -11.69 35.20 40.06
CA PRO A 12 -10.43 34.56 39.73
C PRO A 12 -10.76 33.20 39.12
N LYS A 13 -10.67 33.09 37.78
CA LYS A 13 -11.09 31.93 36.97
C LYS A 13 -10.78 30.60 37.65
N VAL A 14 -11.82 29.96 38.18
CA VAL A 14 -11.79 28.55 38.59
C VAL A 14 -11.54 27.73 37.32
N ASP A 15 -10.39 27.07 37.23
CA ASP A 15 -10.08 26.13 36.13
C ASP A 15 -11.06 24.94 36.20
N THR A 16 -12.09 24.99 35.35
CA THR A 16 -13.24 24.06 35.29
C THR A 16 -12.90 22.65 34.79
N ARG A 17 -11.65 22.38 34.39
CA ARG A 17 -11.21 21.04 33.98
C ARG A 17 -11.21 20.07 35.16
N THR A 18 -11.62 18.84 34.89
CA THR A 18 -11.60 17.74 35.86
C THR A 18 -10.16 17.39 36.28
N ALA A 19 -9.99 16.79 37.46
CA ALA A 19 -8.68 16.33 37.91
C ALA A 19 -8.04 15.30 36.95
N GLU A 20 -8.86 14.48 36.29
CA GLU A 20 -8.45 13.53 35.27
C GLU A 20 -7.92 14.24 34.01
N GLU A 21 -8.60 15.27 33.51
CA GLU A 21 -8.14 16.05 32.36
C GLU A 21 -6.82 16.76 32.64
N LYS A 22 -6.64 17.31 33.86
CA LYS A 22 -5.38 17.93 34.27
C LYS A 22 -4.25 16.92 34.35
N ALA A 23 -4.50 15.71 34.83
CA ALA A 23 -3.51 14.63 34.88
C ALA A 23 -3.11 14.14 33.48
N ILE A 24 -4.07 14.05 32.55
CA ILE A 24 -3.79 13.67 31.15
C ILE A 24 -2.99 14.77 30.44
N ASP A 25 -3.37 16.04 30.58
CA ASP A 25 -2.61 17.16 30.02
C ASP A 25 -1.20 17.25 30.63
N ALA A 26 -1.03 16.95 31.92
CA ALA A 26 0.29 16.89 32.56
C ALA A 26 1.15 15.70 32.08
N TRP A 27 0.51 14.67 31.51
CA TRP A 27 1.21 13.52 30.96
C TRP A 27 1.65 13.76 29.52
N LEU A 28 0.79 14.30 28.65
CA LEU A 28 1.01 14.39 27.21
C LEU A 28 2.32 15.11 26.78
N PRO A 29 2.97 14.67 25.68
CA PRO A 29 4.30 15.16 25.28
C PRO A 29 4.41 16.68 25.16
N ILE A 30 3.42 17.37 24.57
CA ILE A 30 3.49 18.83 24.37
C ILE A 30 3.17 19.59 25.66
N THR A 31 2.20 19.12 26.45
CA THR A 31 1.64 19.87 27.58
C THR A 31 2.28 19.52 28.94
N SER A 32 3.06 18.45 29.02
CA SER A 32 3.69 17.97 30.27
C SER A 32 4.74 18.90 30.87
N SER A 33 5.32 19.82 30.10
CA SER A 33 6.35 20.74 30.60
C SER A 33 6.31 22.10 29.90
N ARG A 34 6.23 23.18 30.68
CA ARG A 34 6.14 24.56 30.19
C ARG A 34 7.23 25.50 30.73
N ASN A 35 8.44 24.98 30.89
CA ASN A 35 9.57 25.71 31.48
C ASN A 35 10.59 26.22 30.44
N ALA A 36 10.24 26.21 29.14
CA ALA A 36 11.18 26.55 28.09
C ALA A 36 11.53 28.05 28.10
N LYS A 37 12.79 28.36 27.81
CA LYS A 37 13.30 29.73 27.72
C LYS A 37 13.26 30.22 26.27
N TRP A 38 13.33 31.53 26.03
CA TRP A 38 13.24 32.08 24.67
C TRP A 38 14.32 31.57 23.71
N TRP A 39 15.51 31.22 24.21
CA TRP A 39 16.56 30.65 23.37
C TRP A 39 16.33 29.17 23.05
N TYR A 40 15.44 28.47 23.78
CA TYR A 40 15.04 27.10 23.45
C TYR A 40 14.26 27.08 22.14
N SER A 41 13.35 28.03 21.96
CA SER A 41 12.66 28.16 20.67
C SER A 41 13.62 28.51 19.53
N ALA A 42 14.70 29.26 19.78
CA ALA A 42 15.69 29.55 18.75
C ALA A 42 16.36 28.28 18.22
N PHE A 43 16.94 27.44 19.08
CA PHE A 43 17.62 26.23 18.61
C PHE A 43 16.65 25.13 18.14
N HIS A 44 15.45 25.04 18.73
CA HIS A 44 14.41 24.12 18.22
C HIS A 44 13.96 24.51 16.81
N ASN A 45 13.74 25.80 16.53
CA ASN A 45 13.42 26.26 15.18
C ASN A 45 14.60 26.08 14.21
N VAL A 46 15.85 26.35 14.62
CA VAL A 46 17.03 26.07 13.77
C VAL A 46 17.11 24.59 13.42
N THR A 47 16.90 23.70 14.40
CA THR A 47 16.95 22.25 14.22
C THR A 47 15.79 21.73 13.35
N ALA A 48 14.61 22.36 13.43
CA ALA A 48 13.46 22.02 12.60
C ALA A 48 13.64 22.48 11.15
N MET A 49 14.25 23.66 10.94
CA MET A 49 14.42 24.27 9.62
C MET A 49 15.66 23.80 8.90
N VAL A 50 16.84 24.08 9.47
CA VAL A 50 18.10 23.61 8.92
C VAL A 50 18.10 22.09 9.07
N GLY A 51 18.35 21.36 7.97
CA GLY A 51 18.16 19.92 7.87
C GLY A 51 18.58 19.38 6.51
N ALA A 52 18.02 18.24 6.10
CA ALA A 52 18.26 17.66 4.76
C ALA A 52 18.15 18.67 3.61
N GLY A 53 17.24 19.64 3.71
CA GLY A 53 17.01 20.64 2.67
C GLY A 53 18.21 21.54 2.34
N VAL A 54 19.06 21.93 3.31
CA VAL A 54 20.21 22.80 2.99
C VAL A 54 21.24 22.11 2.10
N LEU A 55 21.34 20.78 2.20
CA LEU A 55 22.29 19.97 1.45
C LEU A 55 21.92 19.87 -0.03
N SER A 56 20.63 20.01 -0.37
CA SER A 56 20.12 19.96 -1.74
C SER A 56 19.96 21.33 -2.40
N LEU A 57 20.01 22.44 -1.66
CA LEU A 57 19.85 23.78 -2.26
C LEU A 57 20.79 24.08 -3.44
N PRO A 58 22.07 23.65 -3.44
CA PRO A 58 22.93 23.82 -4.62
C PRO A 58 22.43 23.03 -5.84
N TYR A 59 21.86 21.86 -5.61
CA TYR A 59 21.25 21.03 -6.64
C TYR A 59 19.96 21.69 -7.18
N ALA A 60 19.08 22.18 -6.31
CA ALA A 60 17.93 22.99 -6.69
C ALA A 60 18.32 24.21 -7.54
N MET A 61 19.45 24.85 -7.24
CA MET A 61 20.00 25.95 -8.05
C MET A 61 20.45 25.51 -9.45
N SER A 62 20.98 24.29 -9.60
CA SER A 62 21.31 23.72 -10.92
C SER A 62 20.07 23.38 -11.76
N GLU A 63 18.96 23.08 -11.09
CA GLU A 63 17.67 22.84 -11.74
C GLU A 63 16.95 24.13 -12.12
N LEU A 64 16.97 25.15 -11.26
CA LEU A 64 16.29 26.44 -11.45
C LEU A 64 17.13 27.46 -12.25
N GLY A 65 18.45 27.29 -12.29
CA GLY A 65 19.39 28.29 -12.78
C GLY A 65 19.53 29.51 -11.85
N TRP A 66 20.51 30.38 -12.15
CA TRP A 66 20.83 31.53 -11.28
C TRP A 66 19.67 32.49 -11.04
N GLY A 67 19.03 33.00 -12.11
CA GLY A 67 17.98 34.01 -12.01
C GLY A 67 16.76 33.52 -11.21
N PRO A 68 16.03 32.51 -11.71
CA PRO A 68 14.88 31.95 -11.01
C PRO A 68 15.25 31.36 -9.64
N GLY A 69 16.38 30.65 -9.53
CA GLY A 69 16.84 30.06 -8.27
C GLY A 69 17.03 31.09 -7.16
N VAL A 70 17.81 32.15 -7.42
CA VAL A 70 18.00 33.25 -6.46
C VAL A 70 16.66 33.90 -6.08
N THR A 71 15.79 34.13 -7.07
CA THR A 71 14.48 34.76 -6.86
C THR A 71 13.61 33.92 -5.93
N VAL A 72 13.47 32.62 -6.21
CA VAL A 72 12.62 31.71 -5.45
C VAL A 72 13.15 31.52 -4.02
N MET A 73 14.47 31.46 -3.82
CA MET A 73 15.08 31.40 -2.49
C MET A 73 14.77 32.64 -1.65
N ILE A 74 14.99 33.85 -2.20
CA ILE A 74 14.75 35.11 -1.46
C ILE A 74 13.26 35.27 -1.15
N VAL A 75 12.39 35.03 -2.14
CA VAL A 75 10.94 35.13 -1.96
C VAL A 75 10.43 34.12 -0.93
N SER A 76 10.92 32.87 -0.99
CA SER A 76 10.57 31.84 0.00
C SER A 76 11.01 32.21 1.40
N TRP A 77 12.23 32.74 1.58
CA TRP A 77 12.70 33.20 2.89
C TRP A 77 11.81 34.31 3.47
N ILE A 78 11.39 35.29 2.65
CA ILE A 78 10.50 36.38 3.08
C ILE A 78 9.10 35.86 3.43
N ILE A 79 8.50 35.03 2.56
CA ILE A 79 7.13 34.50 2.75
C ILE A 79 7.08 33.59 3.99
N THR A 80 8.05 32.70 4.15
CA THR A 80 8.07 31.78 5.28
C THR A 80 8.28 32.51 6.61
N LEU A 81 9.11 33.57 6.65
CA LEU A 81 9.23 34.41 7.85
C LEU A 81 7.91 35.11 8.19
N TYR A 82 7.21 35.64 7.18
CA TYR A 82 5.92 36.31 7.34
C TYR A 82 4.83 35.37 7.86
N THR A 83 4.69 34.19 7.26
CA THR A 83 3.69 33.19 7.66
C THR A 83 3.97 32.60 9.04
N LEU A 84 5.24 32.47 9.43
CA LEU A 84 5.60 32.01 10.77
C LEU A 84 5.26 33.06 11.83
N TRP A 85 5.49 34.34 11.54
CA TRP A 85 5.03 35.45 12.39
C TRP A 85 3.51 35.37 12.65
N GLN A 86 2.71 35.08 11.62
CA GLN A 86 1.26 34.94 11.78
C GLN A 86 0.88 33.80 12.74
N MET A 87 1.57 32.66 12.67
CA MET A 87 1.32 31.52 13.56
C MET A 87 1.65 31.87 15.02
N VAL A 88 2.77 32.58 15.24
CA VAL A 88 3.17 33.04 16.57
C VAL A 88 2.14 33.99 17.19
N GLU A 89 1.60 34.92 16.39
CA GLU A 89 0.55 35.84 16.85
C GLU A 89 -0.79 35.13 17.11
N MET A 90 -1.16 34.13 16.30
CA MET A 90 -2.44 33.41 16.42
C MET A 90 -2.50 32.43 17.59
N HIS A 91 -1.37 32.01 18.17
CA HIS A 91 -1.32 31.05 19.28
C HIS A 91 -2.13 31.49 20.53
N GLU A 92 -2.21 32.79 20.81
CA GLU A 92 -2.86 33.36 22.00
C GLU A 92 -3.81 34.52 21.66
N MET A 93 -4.45 34.47 20.50
CA MET A 93 -5.35 35.54 20.03
C MET A 93 -6.65 35.68 20.84
N VAL A 94 -7.06 34.63 21.56
CA VAL A 94 -8.26 34.64 22.42
C VAL A 94 -7.83 34.79 23.88
N PRO A 95 -8.29 35.82 24.61
CA PRO A 95 -7.91 36.03 26.00
C PRO A 95 -8.16 34.80 26.89
N GLY A 96 -7.09 34.23 27.44
CA GLY A 96 -7.15 33.08 28.34
C GLY A 96 -7.27 31.71 27.65
N LYS A 97 -7.16 31.62 26.33
CA LYS A 97 -7.07 30.35 25.59
C LYS A 97 -5.79 30.31 24.75
N ARG A 98 -5.04 29.22 24.87
CA ARG A 98 -3.88 28.91 24.02
C ARG A 98 -4.26 27.85 23.00
N PHE A 99 -3.75 27.98 21.78
CA PHE A 99 -3.84 26.94 20.74
C PHE A 99 -2.49 26.26 20.65
N ASP A 100 -2.28 25.25 21.50
CA ASP A 100 -0.96 24.63 21.69
C ASP A 100 -0.57 23.70 20.53
N ARG A 101 -1.53 23.33 19.68
CA ARG A 101 -1.34 22.42 18.53
C ARG A 101 -1.83 23.08 17.25
N TYR A 102 -1.18 22.79 16.13
CA TYR A 102 -1.57 23.38 14.85
C TYR A 102 -3.02 23.05 14.45
N HIS A 103 -3.45 21.80 14.64
CA HIS A 103 -4.82 21.42 14.34
C HIS A 103 -5.86 22.12 15.24
N GLU A 104 -5.51 22.50 16.48
CA GLU A 104 -6.42 23.25 17.37
C GLU A 104 -6.68 24.66 16.84
N LEU A 105 -5.66 25.31 16.30
CA LEU A 105 -5.79 26.59 15.63
C LEU A 105 -6.68 26.45 14.37
N GLY A 106 -6.49 25.38 13.59
CA GLY A 106 -7.35 25.10 12.44
C GLY A 106 -8.81 24.82 12.80
N GLN A 107 -9.05 24.10 13.89
CA GLN A 107 -10.40 23.86 14.41
C GLN A 107 -11.09 25.16 14.83
N HIS A 108 -10.34 26.13 15.34
CA HIS A 108 -10.88 27.45 15.62
C HIS A 108 -11.19 28.26 14.35
N ALA A 109 -10.28 28.24 13.38
CA ALA A 109 -10.43 29.00 12.13
C ALA A 109 -11.55 28.47 11.23
N PHE A 110 -11.71 27.15 11.14
CA PHE A 110 -12.60 26.47 10.17
C PHE A 110 -13.76 25.69 10.80
N GLY A 111 -13.78 25.55 12.13
CA GLY A 111 -14.73 24.71 12.87
C GLY A 111 -14.18 23.33 13.25
N GLU A 112 -14.76 22.70 14.27
CA GLU A 112 -14.18 21.51 14.93
C GLU A 112 -13.87 20.33 14.01
N LYS A 113 -14.75 20.06 13.02
CA LYS A 113 -14.57 18.96 12.08
C LYS A 113 -13.70 19.36 10.90
N LEU A 114 -14.05 20.47 10.24
CA LEU A 114 -13.37 20.92 9.03
C LEU A 114 -11.91 21.30 9.30
N GLY A 115 -11.61 21.91 10.45
CA GLY A 115 -10.26 22.23 10.85
C GLY A 115 -9.36 21.00 11.02
N LEU A 116 -9.89 19.91 11.60
CA LEU A 116 -9.15 18.63 11.68
C LEU A 116 -8.90 18.06 10.27
N TRP A 117 -9.91 18.06 9.40
CA TRP A 117 -9.79 17.54 8.04
C TRP A 117 -8.80 18.30 7.16
N ILE A 118 -8.64 19.61 7.39
CA ILE A 118 -7.71 20.43 6.62
C ILE A 118 -6.29 20.32 7.18
N VAL A 119 -6.10 20.44 8.50
CA VAL A 119 -4.76 20.56 9.09
C VAL A 119 -4.09 19.21 9.34
N VAL A 120 -4.80 18.25 9.95
CA VAL A 120 -4.17 17.01 10.44
C VAL A 120 -3.55 16.17 9.32
N PRO A 121 -4.20 15.94 8.16
CA PRO A 121 -3.57 15.18 7.08
C PRO A 121 -2.29 15.84 6.57
N GLN A 122 -2.31 17.16 6.39
CA GLN A 122 -1.15 17.90 5.89
C GLN A 122 -0.01 17.89 6.91
N GLN A 123 -0.31 18.14 8.19
CA GLN A 123 0.65 18.10 9.28
C GLN A 123 1.32 16.72 9.40
N LEU A 124 0.54 15.63 9.38
CA LEU A 124 1.07 14.26 9.45
C LEU A 124 1.94 13.88 8.26
N ILE A 125 1.52 14.23 7.04
CA ILE A 125 2.31 13.91 5.84
C ILE A 125 3.68 14.58 5.94
N VAL A 126 3.73 15.81 6.47
CA VAL A 126 4.98 16.52 6.66
C VAL A 126 5.83 15.87 7.77
N GLU A 127 5.29 15.70 8.97
CA GLU A 127 6.07 15.19 10.12
C GLU A 127 6.63 13.79 9.85
N VAL A 128 5.79 12.88 9.35
CA VAL A 128 6.20 11.50 9.02
C VAL A 128 7.12 11.47 7.81
N GLY A 129 6.84 12.29 6.78
CA GLY A 129 7.67 12.38 5.58
C GLY A 129 9.08 12.88 5.87
N VAL A 130 9.23 13.87 6.75
CA VAL A 130 10.51 14.39 7.21
C VAL A 130 11.30 13.36 7.98
N ASP A 131 10.65 12.64 8.91
CA ASP A 131 11.27 11.57 9.67
C ASP A 131 11.83 10.47 8.76
N ILE A 132 11.13 10.12 7.68
CA ILE A 132 11.60 9.17 6.66
C ILE A 132 12.81 9.75 5.89
N VAL A 133 12.75 11.00 5.44
CA VAL A 133 13.86 11.67 4.75
C VAL A 133 15.11 11.69 5.64
N TYR A 134 14.93 11.92 6.94
CA TYR A 134 16.00 11.90 7.94
C TYR A 134 16.61 10.52 8.14
N MET A 135 15.82 9.44 8.15
CA MET A 135 16.36 8.07 8.14
C MET A 135 17.31 7.84 6.96
N VAL A 136 16.90 8.26 5.75
CA VAL A 136 17.70 8.13 4.53
C VAL A 136 18.95 9.03 4.57
N THR A 137 18.80 10.27 5.03
CA THR A 137 19.90 11.25 5.12
C THR A 137 20.98 10.77 6.08
N GLY A 138 20.58 10.33 7.28
CA GLY A 138 21.50 9.79 8.28
C GLY A 138 22.22 8.54 7.79
N GLY A 139 21.48 7.62 7.14
CA GLY A 139 22.06 6.43 6.52
C GLY A 139 23.07 6.76 5.42
N LYS A 140 22.73 7.68 4.50
CA LYS A 140 23.66 8.11 3.42
C LYS A 140 24.92 8.77 3.98
N SER A 141 24.80 9.60 5.01
CA SER A 141 25.97 10.23 5.64
C SER A 141 26.87 9.22 6.35
N LEU A 142 26.31 8.23 7.05
CA LEU A 142 27.09 7.14 7.64
C LEU A 142 27.79 6.28 6.59
N GLN A 143 27.08 5.96 5.49
CA GLN A 143 27.66 5.23 4.36
C GLN A 143 28.86 5.99 3.77
N LYS A 144 28.73 7.31 3.56
CA LYS A 144 29.82 8.14 3.04
C LYS A 144 31.02 8.21 3.99
N VAL A 145 30.78 8.24 5.31
CA VAL A 145 31.86 8.15 6.31
C VAL A 145 32.60 6.84 6.18
N HIS A 146 31.88 5.72 6.06
CA HIS A 146 32.47 4.40 5.87
C HIS A 146 33.33 4.35 4.60
N GLU A 147 32.81 4.81 3.46
CA GLU A 147 33.55 4.87 2.18
C GLU A 147 34.83 5.71 2.26
N LEU A 148 34.80 6.83 2.98
CA LEU A 148 35.94 7.73 3.08
C LEU A 148 37.02 7.26 4.06
N VAL A 149 36.63 6.58 5.14
CA VAL A 149 37.55 6.07 6.16
C VAL A 149 38.14 4.71 5.74
N CYS A 150 37.34 3.87 5.08
CA CYS A 150 37.71 2.52 4.67
C CYS A 150 38.24 2.52 3.22
N ASN A 151 39.39 3.19 3.00
CA ASN A 151 40.03 3.36 1.68
C ASN A 151 40.98 2.21 1.28
N HIS A 152 40.84 1.01 1.85
CA HIS A 152 41.66 -0.17 1.55
C HIS A 152 40.83 -1.26 0.86
N ASP A 153 41.46 -2.07 0.01
CA ASP A 153 40.83 -3.15 -0.78
C ASP A 153 40.16 -4.25 0.07
N ASP A 154 40.35 -4.24 1.40
CA ASP A 154 39.82 -5.22 2.36
C ASP A 154 38.46 -4.83 2.98
N CYS A 155 37.82 -3.74 2.55
CA CYS A 155 36.58 -3.26 3.16
C CYS A 155 35.31 -3.90 2.56
N ALA A 156 34.44 -4.44 3.42
CA ALA A 156 33.17 -5.02 3.02
C ALA A 156 32.22 -3.98 2.41
N ASN A 157 31.60 -4.30 1.27
CA ASN A 157 30.61 -3.42 0.63
C ASN A 157 29.25 -3.53 1.35
N ILE A 158 28.99 -2.60 2.27
CA ILE A 158 27.77 -2.57 3.08
C ILE A 158 26.68 -1.77 2.36
N LYS A 159 25.50 -2.37 2.19
CA LYS A 159 24.33 -1.71 1.57
C LYS A 159 23.81 -0.55 2.43
N LEU A 160 23.29 0.51 1.78
CA LEU A 160 22.67 1.67 2.44
C LEU A 160 21.57 1.29 3.46
N SER A 161 20.82 0.22 3.22
CA SER A 161 19.80 -0.29 4.14
C SER A 161 20.34 -0.56 5.55
N TYR A 162 21.57 -1.08 5.67
CA TYR A 162 22.21 -1.32 6.96
C TYR A 162 22.59 -0.04 7.66
N PHE A 163 23.11 0.95 6.94
CA PHE A 163 23.40 2.27 7.51
C PHE A 163 22.14 3.00 7.98
N ILE A 164 21.01 2.84 7.27
CA ILE A 164 19.70 3.33 7.72
C ILE A 164 19.29 2.63 9.01
N MET A 165 19.46 1.32 9.14
CA MET A 165 19.16 0.59 10.39
C MET A 165 20.07 1.02 11.55
N ILE A 166 21.37 1.21 11.30
CA ILE A 166 22.32 1.71 12.31
C ILE A 166 21.88 3.10 12.77
N PHE A 167 21.52 3.99 11.86
CA PHE A 167 21.00 5.30 12.20
C PHE A 167 19.68 5.20 13.00
N ALA A 168 18.74 4.37 12.56
CA ALA A 168 17.45 4.14 13.23
C ALA A 168 17.58 3.59 14.66
N SER A 169 18.62 2.79 14.95
CA SER A 169 18.88 2.24 16.29
C SER A 169 18.95 3.31 17.38
N VAL A 170 19.48 4.49 17.05
CA VAL A 170 19.57 5.64 17.97
C VAL A 170 18.17 6.19 18.28
N HIS A 171 17.26 6.18 17.30
CA HIS A 171 15.90 6.70 17.47
C HIS A 171 15.02 5.78 18.33
N PHE A 172 15.25 4.47 18.31
CA PHE A 172 14.60 3.56 19.25
C PHE A 172 14.92 3.91 20.71
N VAL A 173 16.12 4.43 21.00
CA VAL A 173 16.45 4.90 22.34
C VAL A 173 15.88 6.30 22.60
N LEU A 174 16.23 7.28 21.74
CA LEU A 174 15.92 8.69 21.97
C LEU A 174 14.42 9.04 21.90
N SER A 175 13.61 8.24 21.19
CA SER A 175 12.15 8.42 21.14
C SER A 175 11.48 8.30 22.51
N HIS A 176 12.15 7.74 23.52
CA HIS A 176 11.63 7.63 24.89
C HIS A 176 11.75 8.91 25.71
N LEU A 177 12.40 9.95 25.18
CA LEU A 177 12.43 11.26 25.82
C LEU A 177 10.99 11.83 25.87
N PRO A 178 10.46 12.18 27.06
CA PRO A 178 9.02 12.35 27.24
C PRO A 178 8.42 13.60 26.57
N ASN A 179 9.20 14.69 26.43
CA ASN A 179 8.72 15.98 25.95
C ASN A 179 9.83 16.88 25.36
N PHE A 180 9.45 18.02 24.77
CA PHE A 180 10.38 19.00 24.17
C PHE A 180 11.50 19.47 25.11
N ASN A 181 11.20 19.69 26.41
CA ASN A 181 12.23 20.12 27.37
C ASN A 181 13.29 19.03 27.59
N SER A 182 12.89 17.75 27.57
CA SER A 182 13.84 16.63 27.71
C SER A 182 14.75 16.43 26.49
N ILE A 183 14.33 16.86 25.30
CA ILE A 183 15.15 16.80 24.07
C ILE A 183 15.97 18.09 23.83
N SER A 184 15.87 19.09 24.70
CA SER A 184 16.51 20.41 24.52
C SER A 184 18.03 20.33 24.30
N GLY A 185 18.73 19.45 25.03
CA GLY A 185 20.17 19.22 24.84
C GLY A 185 20.50 18.61 23.47
N VAL A 186 19.70 17.64 23.02
CA VAL A 186 19.86 17.00 21.71
C VAL A 186 19.61 18.01 20.58
N SER A 187 18.57 18.83 20.73
CA SER A 187 18.26 19.89 19.75
C SER A 187 19.31 21.00 19.73
N LEU A 188 19.86 21.41 20.88
CA LEU A 188 20.96 22.39 20.89
C LEU A 188 22.19 21.86 20.15
N ALA A 189 22.57 20.60 20.42
CA ALA A 189 23.67 19.96 19.71
C ALA A 189 23.40 19.93 18.20
N ALA A 190 22.18 19.53 17.80
CA ALA A 190 21.79 19.52 16.39
C ALA A 190 21.88 20.89 15.73
N ALA A 191 21.40 21.95 16.36
CA ALA A 191 21.49 23.32 15.86
C ALA A 191 22.95 23.78 15.61
N VAL A 192 23.87 23.45 16.53
CA VAL A 192 25.31 23.75 16.39
C VAL A 192 25.94 22.95 15.25
N MET A 193 25.57 21.67 15.11
CA MET A 193 26.06 20.82 14.02
C MET A 193 25.59 21.31 12.65
N SER A 194 24.36 21.82 12.53
CA SER A 194 23.86 22.43 11.28
C SER A 194 24.69 23.58 10.77
N LEU A 195 25.01 24.52 11.66
CA LEU A 195 25.85 25.65 11.31
C LEU A 195 27.26 25.18 10.90
N SER A 196 27.77 24.17 11.61
CA SER A 196 29.11 23.63 11.40
C SER A 196 29.24 22.93 10.04
N TYR A 197 28.38 21.96 9.70
CA TYR A 197 28.47 21.27 8.41
C TYR A 197 28.13 22.19 7.23
N SER A 198 27.23 23.16 7.40
CA SER A 198 26.92 24.15 6.36
C SER A 198 28.15 25.01 6.07
N THR A 199 28.85 25.44 7.13
CA THR A 199 30.10 26.21 7.02
C THR A 199 31.19 25.41 6.32
N ILE A 200 31.32 24.13 6.66
CA ILE A 200 32.26 23.21 6.00
C ILE A 200 31.88 23.03 4.53
N ALA A 201 30.60 22.83 4.20
CA ALA A 201 30.14 22.58 2.84
C ALA A 201 30.51 23.74 1.89
N TRP A 202 30.17 24.99 2.23
CA TRP A 202 30.54 26.12 1.36
C TRP A 202 32.04 26.43 1.43
N GLY A 203 32.68 26.34 2.60
CA GLY A 203 34.11 26.62 2.75
C GLY A 203 35.01 25.63 2.01
N ALA A 204 34.68 24.34 2.07
CA ALA A 204 35.36 23.29 1.30
C ALA A 204 35.13 23.46 -0.21
N SER A 205 33.93 23.91 -0.61
CA SER A 205 33.62 24.23 -2.01
C SER A 205 34.50 25.38 -2.52
N VAL A 206 34.64 26.49 -1.76
CA VAL A 206 35.55 27.59 -2.11
C VAL A 206 36.98 27.10 -2.27
N LYS A 207 37.46 26.29 -1.33
CA LYS A 207 38.83 25.76 -1.36
C LYS A 207 39.07 24.83 -2.56
N LYS A 208 38.06 24.07 -2.98
CA LYS A 208 38.15 23.20 -4.16
C LYS A 208 38.25 24.00 -5.46
N GLY A 209 37.71 25.23 -5.47
CA GLY A 209 37.70 26.11 -6.63
C GLY A 209 36.69 25.69 -7.70
N VAL A 210 36.47 26.58 -8.66
CA VAL A 210 35.58 26.33 -9.80
C VAL A 210 36.12 25.14 -10.59
N GLN A 211 35.30 24.10 -10.78
CA GLN A 211 35.74 22.90 -11.50
C GLN A 211 36.04 23.23 -12.98
N PRO A 212 36.92 22.47 -13.66
CA PRO A 212 37.11 22.62 -15.10
C PRO A 212 35.81 22.33 -15.86
N ASN A 213 35.46 23.16 -16.85
CA ASN A 213 34.25 23.01 -17.69
C ASN A 213 32.90 23.10 -16.93
N VAL A 214 32.82 23.95 -15.91
CA VAL A 214 31.54 24.20 -15.20
C VAL A 214 30.53 24.90 -16.11
N GLU A 215 29.34 24.32 -16.22
CA GLU A 215 28.18 24.88 -16.89
C GLU A 215 27.17 25.43 -15.87
N TYR A 216 26.68 26.65 -16.11
CA TYR A 216 25.64 27.31 -15.29
C TYR A 216 24.29 27.46 -16.00
N GLY A 217 24.14 26.80 -17.15
CA GLY A 217 22.84 26.64 -17.82
C GLY A 217 21.97 25.63 -17.08
N TYR A 218 20.75 25.39 -17.56
CA TYR A 218 19.90 24.35 -16.96
C TYR A 218 20.55 22.97 -17.04
N LYS A 219 20.42 22.19 -15.96
CA LYS A 219 21.01 20.84 -15.83
C LYS A 219 20.59 19.88 -16.94
N ALA A 220 19.28 19.80 -17.24
CA ALA A 220 18.80 19.02 -18.37
C ALA A 220 18.97 19.75 -19.72
N HIS A 221 19.51 19.03 -20.71
CA HIS A 221 19.66 19.52 -22.09
C HIS A 221 18.39 19.41 -22.94
N SER A 222 17.39 18.64 -22.50
CA SER A 222 16.10 18.53 -23.20
C SER A 222 15.09 19.50 -22.61
N THR A 223 14.28 20.15 -23.44
CA THR A 223 13.25 21.10 -22.96
C THR A 223 12.30 20.48 -21.94
N ALA A 224 11.94 19.21 -22.11
CA ALA A 224 11.09 18.50 -21.16
C ALA A 224 11.82 18.31 -19.82
N GLY A 225 13.07 17.82 -19.84
CA GLY A 225 13.89 17.68 -18.65
C GLY A 225 14.09 19.02 -17.94
N THR A 226 14.38 20.11 -18.67
CA THR A 226 14.54 21.45 -18.09
C THR A 226 13.30 21.90 -17.33
N VAL A 227 12.11 21.69 -17.90
CA VAL A 227 10.86 22.03 -17.22
C VAL A 227 10.65 21.17 -15.99
N PHE A 228 10.97 19.88 -16.03
CA PHE A 228 10.78 18.99 -14.88
C PHE A 228 11.77 19.26 -13.76
N ASP A 229 13.05 19.42 -14.07
CA ASP A 229 14.08 19.82 -13.12
C ASP A 229 13.66 21.16 -12.47
N PHE A 230 13.27 22.16 -13.28
CA PHE A 230 12.80 23.43 -12.76
C PHE A 230 11.64 23.27 -11.75
N LEU A 231 10.65 22.43 -12.07
CA LEU A 231 9.53 22.15 -11.19
C LEU A 231 9.94 21.38 -9.92
N SER A 232 10.89 20.45 -10.03
CA SER A 232 11.47 19.72 -8.89
C SER A 232 12.19 20.69 -7.94
N GLY A 233 13.04 21.55 -8.49
CA GLY A 233 13.79 22.54 -7.73
C GLY A 233 12.91 23.54 -6.96
N LEU A 234 11.72 23.88 -7.47
CA LEU A 234 10.74 24.66 -6.70
C LEU A 234 10.31 23.92 -5.42
N GLY A 235 10.10 22.60 -5.52
CA GLY A 235 9.78 21.74 -4.38
C GLY A 235 10.94 21.61 -3.41
N GLU A 236 12.17 21.43 -3.90
CA GLU A 236 13.36 21.32 -3.05
C GLU A 236 13.60 22.59 -2.23
N VAL A 237 13.42 23.78 -2.83
CA VAL A 237 13.48 25.05 -2.10
C VAL A 237 12.35 25.14 -1.06
N ALA A 238 11.13 24.74 -1.40
CA ALA A 238 10.00 24.75 -0.47
C ALA A 238 10.22 23.80 0.72
N PHE A 239 10.83 22.63 0.49
CA PHE A 239 11.25 21.70 1.54
C PHE A 239 12.28 22.32 2.47
N ALA A 240 13.25 23.08 1.94
CA ALA A 240 14.31 23.65 2.76
C ALA A 240 13.78 24.65 3.82
N TYR A 241 12.70 25.37 3.55
CA TYR A 241 12.11 26.34 4.49
C TYR A 241 10.99 25.75 5.38
N ALA A 242 11.05 24.45 5.64
CA ALA A 242 10.19 23.67 6.53
C ALA A 242 10.32 24.05 8.02
N GLY A 243 9.21 24.13 8.77
CA GLY A 243 9.28 24.28 10.25
C GLY A 243 7.99 24.76 10.92
N HIS A 244 7.04 25.26 10.12
CA HIS A 244 5.77 25.83 10.60
C HIS A 244 4.90 24.80 11.32
N ASN A 245 4.88 23.55 10.87
CA ASN A 245 4.06 22.47 11.41
C ASN A 245 4.39 22.05 12.86
N VAL A 246 5.54 22.47 13.42
CA VAL A 246 5.92 22.20 14.82
C VAL A 246 5.99 23.47 15.67
N VAL A 247 5.74 24.64 15.09
CA VAL A 247 6.06 25.93 15.73
C VAL A 247 5.12 26.28 16.87
N LEU A 248 3.84 25.88 16.79
CA LEU A 248 2.89 26.12 17.87
C LEU A 248 3.20 25.19 19.05
N GLU A 249 3.58 23.96 18.76
CA GLU A 249 3.98 22.95 19.72
C GLU A 249 5.27 23.37 20.46
N ILE A 250 6.23 23.99 19.76
CA ILE A 250 7.40 24.64 20.38
C ILE A 250 6.96 25.82 21.26
N GLN A 251 6.09 26.69 20.77
CA GLN A 251 5.60 27.86 21.53
C GLN A 251 4.82 27.46 22.79
N ALA A 252 4.09 26.35 22.75
CA ALA A 252 3.33 25.81 23.87
C ALA A 252 4.22 25.52 25.10
N THR A 253 5.49 25.19 24.88
CA THR A 253 6.48 24.91 25.94
C THR A 253 6.96 26.15 26.69
N ILE A 254 6.73 27.36 26.13
CA ILE A 254 7.13 28.61 26.75
C ILE A 254 6.06 29.01 27.79
N PRO A 255 6.47 29.42 29.02
CA PRO A 255 5.55 29.96 30.00
C PRO A 255 4.80 31.18 29.46
N SER A 256 3.50 31.28 29.74
CA SER A 256 2.66 32.39 29.31
C SER A 256 1.73 32.83 30.44
N THR A 257 1.60 34.14 30.64
CA THR A 257 0.59 34.76 31.49
C THR A 257 -0.13 35.87 30.72
N PRO A 258 -1.34 36.30 31.12
CA PRO A 258 -2.04 37.39 30.45
C PRO A 258 -1.19 38.67 30.29
N ASP A 259 -0.34 38.98 31.27
CA ASP A 259 0.56 40.15 31.24
C ASP A 259 1.87 39.92 30.48
N LYS A 260 2.26 38.65 30.27
CA LYS A 260 3.50 38.23 29.60
C LYS A 260 3.21 37.09 28.62
N PRO A 261 2.66 37.39 27.43
CA PRO A 261 2.28 36.37 26.45
C PRO A 261 3.51 35.69 25.84
N SER A 262 3.37 34.41 25.48
CA SER A 262 4.47 33.59 24.93
C SER A 262 4.97 34.08 23.56
N LYS A 263 4.15 34.86 22.84
CA LYS A 263 4.50 35.37 21.50
C LYS A 263 5.74 36.25 21.46
N ILE A 264 6.00 37.03 22.52
CA ILE A 264 7.18 37.93 22.60
C ILE A 264 8.49 37.11 22.65
N PRO A 265 8.69 36.21 23.64
CA PRO A 265 9.88 35.36 23.67
C PRO A 265 9.96 34.41 22.48
N MET A 266 8.82 33.88 21.99
CA MET A 266 8.80 33.03 20.79
C MET A 266 9.33 33.77 19.56
N TRP A 267 8.83 34.97 19.28
CA TRP A 267 9.24 35.77 18.12
C TRP A 267 10.73 36.13 18.15
N ARG A 268 11.28 36.45 19.33
CA ARG A 268 12.73 36.65 19.48
C ARG A 268 13.52 35.41 19.06
N GLY A 269 13.08 34.21 19.45
CA GLY A 269 13.72 32.96 19.04
C GLY A 269 13.62 32.69 17.54
N VAL A 270 12.45 32.94 16.94
CA VAL A 270 12.23 32.79 15.48
C VAL A 270 13.14 33.70 14.67
N VAL A 271 13.27 34.98 15.06
CA VAL A 271 14.15 35.94 14.36
C VAL A 271 15.61 35.47 14.37
N VAL A 272 16.10 35.00 15.52
CA VAL A 272 17.46 34.44 15.63
C VAL A 272 17.60 33.19 14.75
N ALA A 273 16.62 32.29 14.75
CA ALA A 273 16.65 31.09 13.92
C ALA A 273 16.70 31.41 12.42
N TYR A 274 15.91 32.37 11.95
CA TYR A 274 15.88 32.79 10.54
C TYR A 274 17.18 33.44 10.06
N ILE A 275 17.89 34.16 10.95
CA ILE A 275 19.24 34.68 10.66
C ILE A 275 20.22 33.51 10.48
N VAL A 276 20.18 32.50 11.37
CA VAL A 276 21.03 31.31 11.27
C VAL A 276 20.72 30.51 10.00
N VAL A 277 19.44 30.34 9.67
CA VAL A 277 18.99 29.70 8.41
C VAL A 277 19.57 30.44 7.20
N ALA A 278 19.49 31.77 7.15
CA ALA A 278 20.05 32.56 6.06
C ALA A 278 21.58 32.37 5.92
N LEU A 279 22.31 32.34 7.04
CA LEU A 279 23.75 32.10 7.08
C LEU A 279 24.14 30.69 6.62
N CYS A 280 23.25 29.70 6.79
CA CYS A 280 23.50 28.34 6.29
C CYS A 280 23.11 28.22 4.81
N TYR A 281 21.95 28.75 4.41
CA TYR A 281 21.32 28.41 3.14
C TYR A 281 21.92 29.16 1.96
N PHE A 282 22.01 30.49 2.05
CA PHE A 282 22.47 31.30 0.93
C PHE A 282 23.93 31.02 0.55
N PRO A 283 24.89 30.92 1.50
CA PRO A 283 26.26 30.58 1.15
C PRO A 283 26.38 29.18 0.56
N VAL A 284 25.72 28.17 1.14
CA VAL A 284 25.77 26.80 0.61
C VAL A 284 25.20 26.74 -0.80
N ALA A 285 24.00 27.30 -1.03
CA ALA A 285 23.35 27.30 -2.33
C ALA A 285 24.18 28.03 -3.40
N PHE A 286 24.59 29.27 -3.13
CA PHE A 286 25.24 30.12 -4.12
C PHE A 286 26.68 29.69 -4.39
N ILE A 287 27.48 29.43 -3.34
CA ILE A 287 28.87 29.01 -3.52
C ILE A 287 28.92 27.58 -4.05
N GLY A 288 28.06 26.68 -3.55
CA GLY A 288 27.98 25.31 -4.04
C GLY A 288 27.66 25.25 -5.54
N TYR A 289 26.62 25.97 -5.97
CA TYR A 289 26.27 26.05 -7.38
C TYR A 289 27.33 26.78 -8.21
N TRP A 290 27.96 27.83 -7.67
CA TRP A 290 29.04 28.52 -8.35
C TRP A 290 30.28 27.63 -8.57
N MET A 291 30.62 26.75 -7.64
CA MET A 291 31.83 25.93 -7.77
C MET A 291 31.60 24.68 -8.64
N PHE A 292 30.39 24.10 -8.63
CA PHE A 292 30.08 22.82 -9.27
C PHE A 292 29.15 22.92 -10.50
N GLY A 293 28.37 23.99 -10.64
CA GLY A 293 27.35 24.13 -11.68
C GLY A 293 26.43 22.91 -11.77
N ASN A 294 26.19 22.43 -13.00
CA ASN A 294 25.34 21.27 -13.27
C ASN A 294 25.86 19.93 -12.71
N ALA A 295 27.15 19.84 -12.36
CA ALA A 295 27.77 18.64 -11.82
C ALA A 295 27.58 18.47 -10.30
N VAL A 296 26.86 19.37 -9.64
CA VAL A 296 26.54 19.21 -8.23
C VAL A 296 25.59 18.02 -8.02
N GLU A 297 25.86 17.24 -6.97
CA GLU A 297 25.03 16.10 -6.56
C GLU A 297 23.84 16.58 -5.71
N ASP A 298 22.82 15.73 -5.59
CA ASP A 298 21.60 16.00 -4.79
C ASP A 298 21.89 16.35 -3.33
N ASN A 299 23.03 15.89 -2.81
CA ASN A 299 23.63 16.31 -1.56
C ASN A 299 25.05 16.84 -1.83
N ILE A 300 25.28 18.13 -1.58
CA ILE A 300 26.58 18.78 -1.83
C ILE A 300 27.78 18.11 -1.15
N LEU A 301 27.58 17.44 0.00
CA LEU A 301 28.67 16.72 0.66
C LEU A 301 29.13 15.49 -0.14
N MET A 302 28.30 14.97 -1.05
CA MET A 302 28.68 13.88 -1.96
C MET A 302 29.57 14.38 -3.11
N SER A 303 29.49 15.67 -3.48
CA SER A 303 30.37 16.30 -4.47
C SER A 303 31.78 16.61 -3.93
N LEU A 304 32.01 16.46 -2.63
CA LEU A 304 33.26 16.75 -1.94
C LEU A 304 33.95 15.46 -1.49
N ASN A 305 35.23 15.29 -1.87
CA ASN A 305 36.02 14.10 -1.50
C ASN A 305 37.34 14.43 -0.79
N LYS A 306 37.82 15.69 -0.82
CA LYS A 306 39.09 16.10 -0.21
C LYS A 306 38.97 17.49 0.46
N PRO A 307 39.68 17.73 1.58
CA PRO A 307 40.43 16.76 2.39
C PRO A 307 39.49 15.81 3.15
N THR A 308 39.82 14.50 3.15
CA THR A 308 38.94 13.42 3.63
C THR A 308 38.43 13.62 5.06
N TRP A 309 39.31 13.97 5.99
CA TRP A 309 38.95 14.15 7.41
C TRP A 309 37.87 15.21 7.62
N LEU A 310 37.87 16.27 6.80
CA LEU A 310 36.92 17.37 6.91
C LEU A 310 35.54 16.96 6.39
N ILE A 311 35.48 16.14 5.34
CA ILE A 311 34.23 15.62 4.78
C ILE A 311 33.64 14.52 5.66
N VAL A 312 34.48 13.69 6.27
CA VAL A 312 34.07 12.74 7.32
C VAL A 312 33.43 13.49 8.49
N MET A 313 34.09 14.54 8.98
CA MET A 313 33.56 15.38 10.06
C MET A 313 32.22 16.02 9.67
N ALA A 314 32.09 16.57 8.46
CA ALA A 314 30.85 17.16 7.98
C ALA A 314 29.69 16.14 7.94
N ASN A 315 29.93 14.93 7.45
CA ASN A 315 28.91 13.88 7.41
C ASN A 315 28.53 13.40 8.83
N MET A 316 29.48 13.31 9.76
CA MET A 316 29.17 13.00 11.16
C MET A 316 28.34 14.11 11.83
N PHE A 317 28.59 15.38 11.50
CA PHE A 317 27.76 16.49 11.96
C PHE A 317 26.34 16.43 11.38
N VAL A 318 26.18 16.03 10.12
CA VAL A 318 24.84 15.78 9.54
C VAL A 318 24.12 14.68 10.32
N VAL A 319 24.79 13.56 10.66
CA VAL A 319 24.19 12.48 11.46
C VAL A 319 23.68 13.01 12.81
N VAL A 320 24.51 13.72 13.57
CA VAL A 320 24.11 14.27 14.88
C VAL A 320 22.97 15.28 14.76
N HIS A 321 23.01 16.11 13.73
CA HIS A 321 21.96 17.09 13.47
C HIS A 321 20.61 16.42 13.18
N VAL A 322 20.60 15.49 12.22
CA VAL A 322 19.39 14.79 11.78
C VAL A 322 18.79 13.92 12.89
N ILE A 323 19.61 13.42 13.82
CA ILE A 323 19.14 12.77 15.06
C ILE A 323 18.22 13.70 15.85
N GLY A 324 18.66 14.95 16.08
CA GLY A 324 17.88 15.93 16.83
C GLY A 324 16.65 16.41 16.07
N SER A 325 16.77 16.62 14.77
CA SER A 325 15.64 17.05 13.92
C SER A 325 14.52 16.02 13.89
N TYR A 326 14.83 14.73 13.75
CA TYR A 326 13.83 13.66 13.86
C TYR A 326 13.06 13.73 15.19
N GLN A 327 13.74 13.95 16.32
CA GLN A 327 13.05 14.01 17.61
C GLN A 327 12.09 15.21 17.71
N ILE A 328 12.38 16.31 17.02
CA ILE A 328 11.46 17.46 16.99
C ILE A 328 10.21 17.15 16.18
N TYR A 329 10.33 16.52 15.01
CA TYR A 329 9.20 16.19 14.15
C TYR A 329 8.38 14.99 14.65
N ALA A 330 9.00 14.03 15.35
CA ALA A 330 8.30 12.90 15.95
C ALA A 330 7.43 13.30 17.17
N MET A 331 7.76 14.38 17.89
CA MET A 331 7.07 14.78 19.12
C MET A 331 5.58 15.12 18.93
N PRO A 332 5.16 15.92 17.93
CA PRO A 332 3.74 16.13 17.65
C PRO A 332 3.00 14.85 17.23
N VAL A 333 3.65 13.97 16.45
CA VAL A 333 3.07 12.66 16.08
C VAL A 333 2.83 11.81 17.33
N PHE A 334 3.81 11.74 18.24
CA PHE A 334 3.65 11.07 19.52
C PHE A 334 2.51 11.67 20.34
N ASP A 335 2.42 13.00 20.43
CA ASP A 335 1.33 13.66 21.16
C ASP A 335 -0.04 13.31 20.60
N MET A 336 -0.19 13.28 19.28
CA MET A 336 -1.46 12.95 18.64
C MET A 336 -1.84 11.48 18.80
N LEU A 337 -0.89 10.55 18.62
CA LEU A 337 -1.11 9.12 18.85
C LEU A 337 -1.50 8.85 20.30
N GLU A 338 -0.72 9.39 21.24
CA GLU A 338 -0.96 9.27 22.68
C GLU A 338 -2.30 9.90 23.09
N THR A 339 -2.67 11.04 22.50
CA THR A 339 -3.96 11.71 22.75
C THR A 339 -5.14 10.84 22.29
N VAL A 340 -5.07 10.23 21.10
CA VAL A 340 -6.13 9.33 20.62
C VAL A 340 -6.25 8.11 21.52
N LEU A 341 -5.11 7.51 21.90
CA LEU A 341 -5.08 6.32 22.75
C LEU A 341 -5.64 6.59 24.15
N VAL A 342 -5.27 7.70 24.79
CA VAL A 342 -5.69 8.02 26.15
C VAL A 342 -7.08 8.67 26.18
N LYS A 343 -7.34 9.71 25.38
CA LYS A 343 -8.60 10.48 25.45
C LYS A 343 -9.75 9.78 24.72
N LYS A 344 -9.52 9.18 23.54
CA LYS A 344 -10.60 8.53 22.75
C LYS A 344 -10.72 7.03 23.04
N LEU A 345 -9.60 6.31 23.11
CA LEU A 345 -9.59 4.87 23.33
C LEU A 345 -9.50 4.48 24.83
N ARG A 346 -9.41 5.48 25.72
CA ARG A 346 -9.45 5.33 27.18
C ARG A 346 -8.35 4.40 27.74
N PHE A 347 -7.20 4.35 27.08
CA PHE A 347 -6.02 3.69 27.63
C PHE A 347 -5.47 4.41 28.84
N ARG A 348 -4.96 3.65 29.81
CA ARG A 348 -4.28 4.22 30.96
C ARG A 348 -2.93 4.80 30.52
N PRO A 349 -2.61 6.06 30.87
CA PRO A 349 -1.35 6.71 30.54
C PRO A 349 -0.21 6.03 31.31
N THR A 350 0.44 5.05 30.69
CA THR A 350 1.51 4.23 31.29
C THR A 350 2.78 4.33 30.46
N TRP A 351 3.92 4.00 31.08
CA TRP A 351 5.19 3.97 30.35
C TRP A 351 5.19 2.90 29.24
N TYR A 352 4.53 1.75 29.47
CA TYR A 352 4.38 0.68 28.48
C TYR A 352 3.65 1.16 27.22
N LEU A 353 2.58 1.95 27.38
CA LEU A 353 1.85 2.52 26.25
C LEU A 353 2.78 3.37 25.37
N ARG A 354 3.59 4.23 25.98
CA ARG A 354 4.59 5.05 25.26
C ARG A 354 5.66 4.20 24.60
N PHE A 355 6.19 3.22 25.33
CA PHE A 355 7.21 2.33 24.81
C PHE A 355 6.72 1.66 23.53
N VAL A 356 5.56 1.01 23.56
CA VAL A 356 5.02 0.30 22.40
C VAL A 356 4.72 1.25 21.24
N THR A 357 4.01 2.36 21.49
CA THR A 357 3.57 3.26 20.41
C THR A 357 4.74 3.93 19.70
N ARG A 358 5.74 4.38 20.45
CA ARG A 358 6.89 5.10 19.90
C ARG A 358 7.86 4.17 19.17
N ASN A 359 8.09 2.95 19.69
CA ASN A 359 8.90 1.95 18.96
C ASN A 359 8.21 1.52 17.66
N ILE A 360 6.89 1.32 17.66
CA ILE A 360 6.14 1.00 16.42
C ILE A 360 6.29 2.12 15.39
N TYR A 361 6.21 3.38 15.82
CA TYR A 361 6.42 4.53 14.94
C TYR A 361 7.82 4.58 14.33
N VAL A 362 8.87 4.40 15.14
CA VAL A 362 10.27 4.38 14.66
C VAL A 362 10.51 3.19 13.72
N ALA A 363 9.96 2.02 14.03
CA ALA A 363 10.05 0.86 13.16
C ALA A 363 9.36 1.11 11.80
N PHE A 364 8.22 1.79 11.81
CA PHE A 364 7.50 2.18 10.60
C PHE A 364 8.32 3.15 9.72
N THR A 365 8.85 4.24 10.29
CA THR A 365 9.64 5.21 9.51
C THR A 365 10.95 4.59 9.01
N MET A 366 11.59 3.71 9.79
CA MET A 366 12.75 2.92 9.36
C MET A 366 12.42 2.01 8.18
N PHE A 367 11.32 1.24 8.26
CA PHE A 367 10.88 0.35 7.18
C PHE A 367 10.64 1.11 5.88
N VAL A 368 9.93 2.24 5.95
CA VAL A 368 9.67 3.08 4.78
C VAL A 368 10.96 3.70 4.23
N GLY A 369 11.86 4.18 5.10
CA GLY A 369 13.18 4.72 4.70
C GLY A 369 14.07 3.70 3.99
N ILE A 370 14.08 2.44 4.45
CA ILE A 370 14.80 1.34 3.79
C ILE A 370 14.21 1.04 2.41
N THR A 371 12.88 1.14 2.29
CA THR A 371 12.16 0.80 1.05
C THR A 371 12.32 1.88 -0.03
N PHE A 372 12.48 3.16 0.34
CA PHE A 372 12.52 4.30 -0.59
C PHE A 372 13.69 5.27 -0.35
N PRO A 373 14.95 4.88 -0.64
CA PRO A 373 16.13 5.69 -0.30
C PRO A 373 16.47 6.81 -1.33
N PHE A 374 15.48 7.42 -1.99
CA PHE A 374 15.70 8.43 -3.04
C PHE A 374 15.65 9.87 -2.49
N PHE A 375 16.80 10.45 -2.15
CA PHE A 375 16.90 11.75 -1.46
C PHE A 375 16.28 12.93 -2.24
N GLY A 376 16.77 13.30 -3.43
CA GLY A 376 16.24 14.45 -4.19
C GLY A 376 14.74 14.35 -4.53
N GLY A 377 14.29 13.17 -4.99
CA GLY A 377 12.88 12.94 -5.33
C GLY A 377 11.91 13.10 -4.16
N LEU A 378 12.31 12.70 -2.93
CA LEU A 378 11.49 12.89 -1.74
C LEU A 378 11.38 14.37 -1.33
N LEU A 379 12.47 15.14 -1.49
CA LEU A 379 12.51 16.57 -1.13
C LEU A 379 11.61 17.39 -2.05
N GLY A 380 11.74 17.22 -3.38
CA GLY A 380 10.89 17.91 -4.36
C GLY A 380 9.40 17.63 -4.17
N PHE A 381 9.05 16.37 -3.91
CA PHE A 381 7.65 15.96 -3.69
C PHE A 381 7.06 16.50 -2.39
N PHE A 382 7.67 16.20 -1.24
CA PHE A 382 7.13 16.63 0.06
C PHE A 382 7.18 18.16 0.18
N GLY A 383 8.22 18.81 -0.35
CA GLY A 383 8.35 20.26 -0.38
C GLY A 383 7.19 20.96 -1.08
N GLY A 384 6.82 20.47 -2.27
CA GLY A 384 5.66 20.96 -3.00
C GLY A 384 4.35 20.58 -2.34
N PHE A 385 4.07 19.29 -2.25
CA PHE A 385 2.73 18.78 -1.91
C PHE A 385 2.34 19.01 -0.45
N ALA A 386 3.28 18.82 0.48
CA ALA A 386 2.98 18.76 1.92
C ALA A 386 3.41 20.04 2.64
N PHE A 387 4.60 20.56 2.35
CA PHE A 387 5.12 21.77 2.98
C PHE A 387 4.48 23.06 2.46
N ALA A 388 4.20 23.16 1.15
CA ALA A 388 3.58 24.39 0.62
C ALA A 388 2.25 24.74 1.32
N PRO A 389 1.33 23.79 1.60
CA PRO A 389 0.17 24.02 2.44
C PRO A 389 0.50 24.54 3.84
N THR A 390 1.24 23.76 4.63
CA THR A 390 1.47 24.06 6.06
C THR A 390 2.31 25.30 6.29
N THR A 391 3.16 25.65 5.33
CA THR A 391 4.16 26.71 5.48
C THR A 391 3.77 27.99 4.75
N TYR A 392 3.29 27.90 3.50
CA TYR A 392 3.13 29.11 2.67
C TYR A 392 1.72 29.70 2.71
N PHE A 393 0.67 28.89 2.72
CA PHE A 393 -0.69 29.43 2.51
C PHE A 393 -1.70 29.13 3.60
N LEU A 394 -1.63 27.99 4.30
CA LEU A 394 -2.61 27.67 5.32
C LEU A 394 -2.60 28.67 6.51
N PRO A 395 -1.44 29.14 7.00
CA PRO A 395 -1.38 30.23 7.97
C PRO A 395 -2.07 31.51 7.49
N CYS A 396 -1.90 31.87 6.21
CA CYS A 396 -2.52 33.04 5.62
C CYS A 396 -4.04 32.92 5.50
N ILE A 397 -4.56 31.74 5.14
CA ILE A 397 -6.00 31.48 5.10
C ILE A 397 -6.59 31.60 6.50
N MET A 398 -5.95 31.00 7.51
CA MET A 398 -6.38 31.11 8.91
C MET A 398 -6.38 32.58 9.37
N TRP A 399 -5.33 33.34 9.05
CA TRP A 399 -5.24 34.78 9.36
C TRP A 399 -6.39 35.57 8.76
N LEU A 400 -6.71 35.35 7.48
CA LEU A 400 -7.83 36.01 6.79
C LEU A 400 -9.19 35.61 7.39
N ALA A 401 -9.36 34.35 7.78
CA ALA A 401 -10.60 33.84 8.38
C ALA A 401 -10.84 34.42 9.78
N ILE A 402 -9.79 34.55 10.58
CA ILE A 402 -9.84 35.01 11.98
C ILE A 402 -9.87 36.54 12.07
N TYR A 403 -8.84 37.22 11.55
CA TYR A 403 -8.64 38.67 11.75
C TYR A 403 -9.41 39.53 10.74
N LYS A 404 -9.83 38.96 9.61
CA LYS A 404 -10.64 39.63 8.57
C LYS A 404 -10.15 41.06 8.23
N PRO A 405 -8.87 41.22 7.82
CA PRO A 405 -8.32 42.55 7.51
C PRO A 405 -9.10 43.24 6.39
N ARG A 406 -9.12 44.59 6.38
CA ARG A 406 -9.81 45.38 5.36
C ARG A 406 -9.34 44.96 3.97
N ARG A 407 -10.28 44.76 3.04
CA ARG A 407 -9.98 44.39 1.64
C ARG A 407 -9.01 45.41 1.03
N PHE A 408 -8.05 44.92 0.26
CA PHE A 408 -6.96 45.71 -0.34
C PHE A 408 -6.01 46.42 0.64
N SER A 409 -6.09 46.14 1.95
CA SER A 409 -5.01 46.53 2.87
C SER A 409 -3.72 45.75 2.55
N LEU A 410 -2.57 46.28 2.99
CA LEU A 410 -1.28 45.60 2.81
C LEU A 410 -1.28 44.18 3.37
N SER A 411 -1.87 43.95 4.54
CA SER A 411 -2.03 42.60 5.10
C SER A 411 -2.91 41.72 4.21
N TRP A 412 -4.03 42.24 3.70
CA TRP A 412 -4.90 41.46 2.81
C TRP A 412 -4.18 41.05 1.51
N ILE A 413 -3.46 41.98 0.89
CA ILE A 413 -2.70 41.71 -0.35
C ILE A 413 -1.56 40.71 -0.08
N ALA A 414 -0.77 40.92 0.97
CA ALA A 414 0.34 40.03 1.32
C ALA A 414 -0.13 38.58 1.54
N ASN A 415 -1.25 38.38 2.24
CA ASN A 415 -1.83 37.06 2.45
C ASN A 415 -2.26 36.39 1.13
N TRP A 416 -2.91 37.12 0.22
CA TRP A 416 -3.30 36.55 -1.08
C TRP A 416 -2.11 36.22 -1.98
N VAL A 417 -1.04 37.02 -1.94
CA VAL A 417 0.21 36.72 -2.65
C VAL A 417 0.82 35.41 -2.14
N CYS A 418 0.91 35.24 -0.81
CA CYS A 418 1.40 34.00 -0.21
C CYS A 418 0.52 32.79 -0.56
N ILE A 419 -0.81 32.98 -0.58
CA ILE A 419 -1.76 31.93 -0.97
C ILE A 419 -1.56 31.49 -2.42
N ILE A 420 -1.51 32.45 -3.35
CA ILE A 420 -1.33 32.15 -4.78
C ILE A 420 0.02 31.47 -5.00
N PHE A 421 1.09 32.01 -4.41
CA PHE A 421 2.44 31.44 -4.54
C PHE A 421 2.53 30.02 -3.96
N GLY A 422 1.98 29.80 -2.77
CA GLY A 422 1.96 28.49 -2.13
C GLY A 422 1.10 27.46 -2.88
N ILE A 423 -0.04 27.85 -3.44
CA ILE A 423 -0.85 26.97 -4.30
C ILE A 423 -0.10 26.63 -5.59
N LEU A 424 0.61 27.59 -6.19
CA LEU A 424 1.44 27.33 -7.37
C LEU A 424 2.54 26.32 -7.03
N LEU A 425 3.26 26.45 -5.91
CA LEU A 425 4.24 25.46 -5.48
C LEU A 425 3.61 24.08 -5.26
N MET A 426 2.46 24.00 -4.59
CA MET A 426 1.75 22.75 -4.31
C MET A 426 1.32 22.03 -5.60
N VAL A 427 0.90 22.77 -6.62
CA VAL A 427 0.43 22.19 -7.89
C VAL A 427 1.61 21.88 -8.81
N LEU A 428 2.57 22.77 -8.92
CA LEU A 428 3.62 22.70 -9.93
C LEU A 428 4.76 21.75 -9.55
N ALA A 429 5.20 21.71 -8.30
CA ALA A 429 6.35 20.88 -7.90
C ALA A 429 6.09 19.35 -7.99
N PRO A 430 4.93 18.81 -7.58
CA PRO A 430 4.65 17.37 -7.71
C PRO A 430 4.55 16.87 -9.16
N ILE A 431 4.36 17.76 -10.14
CA ILE A 431 4.35 17.40 -11.57
C ILE A 431 5.71 16.81 -12.00
N ALA A 432 6.82 17.29 -11.43
CA ALA A 432 8.15 16.72 -11.69
C ALA A 432 8.29 15.28 -11.12
N PHE A 433 7.82 15.07 -9.88
CA PHE A 433 7.90 13.76 -9.21
C PHE A 433 7.11 12.66 -9.91
N THR A 434 5.97 13.00 -10.54
CA THR A 434 5.12 12.03 -11.26
C THR A 434 5.82 11.32 -12.42
N MET A 435 6.94 11.85 -12.92
CA MET A 435 7.79 11.19 -13.91
C MET A 435 8.96 10.40 -13.27
N PHE A 436 9.55 10.87 -12.16
CA PHE A 436 10.60 10.14 -11.43
C PHE A 436 10.09 8.81 -10.84
N VAL A 437 8.84 8.81 -10.36
CA VAL A 437 8.12 7.62 -9.87
C VAL A 437 7.52 6.77 -11.00
N GLY A 438 7.53 7.28 -12.24
CA GLY A 438 7.08 6.58 -13.45
C GLY A 438 7.87 5.31 -13.79
N ILE A 439 8.93 4.98 -13.03
CA ILE A 439 9.70 3.75 -13.18
C ILE A 439 9.42 2.72 -12.06
N THR A 440 8.81 3.09 -10.91
CA THR A 440 8.76 2.13 -9.79
C THR A 440 7.51 2.04 -8.91
N PHE A 441 6.64 3.05 -8.70
CA PHE A 441 5.75 2.94 -7.51
C PHE A 441 4.35 3.60 -7.40
N PRO A 442 3.64 4.14 -8.41
CA PRO A 442 2.38 4.83 -8.14
C PRO A 442 1.14 3.92 -8.18
N PHE A 443 1.15 2.77 -7.48
CA PHE A 443 -0.01 1.87 -7.43
C PHE A 443 -0.74 1.83 -6.06
N PHE A 444 -0.06 1.90 -4.91
CA PHE A 444 -0.71 1.67 -3.60
C PHE A 444 -1.01 2.94 -2.77
N GLY A 445 -0.13 3.94 -2.77
CA GLY A 445 -0.25 5.09 -1.86
C GLY A 445 -1.35 6.10 -2.22
N GLY A 446 -1.43 6.51 -3.50
CA GLY A 446 -2.47 7.43 -3.98
C GLY A 446 -3.87 6.81 -4.00
N LEU A 447 -3.92 5.49 -4.24
CA LEU A 447 -5.16 4.71 -4.30
C LEU A 447 -5.79 4.58 -2.90
N LEU A 448 -5.00 4.23 -1.88
CA LEU A 448 -5.48 4.09 -0.49
C LEU A 448 -5.88 5.44 0.13
N GLY A 449 -5.21 6.53 -0.21
CA GLY A 449 -5.59 7.88 0.24
C GLY A 449 -6.90 8.37 -0.38
N PHE A 450 -7.09 8.16 -1.68
CA PHE A 450 -8.32 8.51 -2.40
C PHE A 450 -9.51 7.64 -1.95
N PHE A 451 -9.31 6.32 -1.80
CA PHE A 451 -10.36 5.40 -1.34
C PHE A 451 -10.66 5.48 0.15
N GLY A 452 -9.66 5.78 1.00
CA GLY A 452 -9.85 5.96 2.43
C GLY A 452 -10.74 7.16 2.77
N VAL A 453 -10.60 8.27 2.03
CA VAL A 453 -11.47 9.45 2.18
C VAL A 453 -12.87 9.16 1.63
N PHE A 454 -12.99 8.40 0.55
CA PHE A 454 -14.28 8.07 -0.07
C PHE A 454 -15.11 7.06 0.76
N ALA A 455 -14.47 6.02 1.28
CA ALA A 455 -15.12 5.00 2.11
C ALA A 455 -15.48 5.51 3.53
N PHE A 456 -14.75 6.51 4.04
CA PHE A 456 -15.14 7.22 5.28
C PHE A 456 -16.28 8.20 5.02
N ALA A 457 -16.41 8.73 3.80
CA ALA A 457 -17.46 9.68 3.46
C ALA A 457 -18.85 9.03 3.36
N THR A 458 -18.98 7.73 3.19
CA THR A 458 -20.28 7.08 2.98
C THR A 458 -20.89 6.48 4.26
N THR A 459 -20.18 6.54 5.40
CA THR A 459 -20.58 5.86 6.66
C THR A 459 -21.51 6.65 7.61
N THR A 460 -22.31 7.61 7.15
CA THR A 460 -23.22 8.38 8.04
C THR A 460 -24.67 8.42 7.55
N TYR A 461 -25.52 7.66 8.28
CA TYR A 461 -26.98 7.70 8.44
C TYR A 461 -27.85 8.06 7.22
N PHE A 462 -28.55 7.06 6.69
CA PHE A 462 -29.80 7.24 5.95
C PHE A 462 -31.00 6.82 6.82
N THR A 463 -31.82 7.78 7.24
CA THR A 463 -33.19 7.54 7.70
C THR A 463 -34.15 8.11 6.67
N ASP A 464 -35.09 7.28 6.23
CA ASP A 464 -36.07 7.53 5.17
C ASP A 464 -37.17 8.49 5.66
N GLU A 465 -37.11 9.75 5.27
CA GLU A 465 -38.26 10.65 5.22
C GLU A 465 -38.20 11.45 3.90
N ARG A 466 -39.11 11.14 2.96
CA ARG A 466 -39.15 11.75 1.63
C ARG A 466 -39.70 13.18 1.69
N SER A 467 -38.80 14.15 1.65
CA SER A 467 -39.12 15.55 1.33
C SER A 467 -39.22 15.76 -0.19
N GLU A 468 -39.97 16.78 -0.61
CA GLU A 468 -40.11 17.18 -2.02
C GLU A 468 -38.77 17.61 -2.67
N GLU A 469 -37.80 18.03 -1.85
CA GLU A 469 -36.43 18.36 -2.26
C GLU A 469 -35.63 17.13 -2.66
N GLN A 470 -35.83 15.99 -1.96
CA GLN A 470 -35.16 14.73 -2.27
C GLN A 470 -35.55 14.20 -3.66
N LYS A 471 -36.83 14.37 -4.04
CA LYS A 471 -37.33 13.99 -5.37
C LYS A 471 -36.67 14.80 -6.48
N LYS A 472 -36.49 16.12 -6.29
CA LYS A 472 -35.78 16.98 -7.24
C LYS A 472 -34.30 16.61 -7.41
N ILE A 473 -33.66 16.13 -6.33
CA ILE A 473 -32.28 15.64 -6.38
C ILE A 473 -32.20 14.33 -7.18
N ASP A 474 -33.12 13.40 -6.93
CA ASP A 474 -33.16 12.13 -7.65
C ASP A 474 -33.51 12.33 -9.14
N GLU A 475 -34.31 13.34 -9.49
CA GLU A 475 -34.57 13.73 -10.89
C GLU A 475 -33.37 14.42 -11.56
N TRP A 476 -32.36 14.86 -10.80
CA TRP A 476 -31.16 15.52 -11.33
C TRP A 476 -29.97 14.57 -11.52
N LEU A 477 -29.85 13.52 -10.70
CA LEU A 477 -28.70 12.62 -10.68
C LEU A 477 -28.53 11.80 -11.99
N PRO A 478 -27.29 11.52 -12.42
CA PRO A 478 -27.02 10.89 -13.71
C PRO A 478 -27.76 9.57 -13.97
N VAL A 479 -27.89 8.69 -12.97
CA VAL A 479 -28.54 7.38 -13.14
C VAL A 479 -30.07 7.48 -13.01
N THR A 480 -30.57 8.30 -12.09
CA THR A 480 -32.00 8.36 -11.76
C THR A 480 -32.81 9.42 -12.52
N SER A 481 -32.14 10.37 -13.19
CA SER A 481 -32.78 11.49 -13.90
C SER A 481 -33.62 11.12 -15.11
N SER A 482 -33.47 9.92 -15.68
CA SER A 482 -34.19 9.54 -16.90
C SER A 482 -34.52 8.05 -16.96
N ARG A 483 -35.82 7.73 -16.90
CA ARG A 483 -36.35 6.35 -16.91
C ARG A 483 -37.25 6.05 -18.12
N ILE A 484 -36.80 6.44 -19.30
CA ILE A 484 -37.56 6.29 -20.57
C ILE A 484 -36.86 5.36 -21.58
N ALA A 485 -35.81 4.65 -21.15
CA ALA A 485 -35.00 3.83 -22.03
C ALA A 485 -35.79 2.66 -22.61
N LYS A 486 -35.53 2.32 -23.87
CA LYS A 486 -36.07 1.15 -24.54
C LYS A 486 -35.07 -0.01 -24.46
N TRP A 487 -35.53 -1.25 -24.59
CA TRP A 487 -34.66 -2.44 -24.46
C TRP A 487 -33.47 -2.48 -25.44
N TRP A 488 -33.58 -1.81 -26.59
CA TRP A 488 -32.45 -1.70 -27.53
C TRP A 488 -31.42 -0.66 -27.09
N TYR A 489 -31.77 0.34 -26.28
CA TYR A 489 -30.77 1.27 -25.69
C TYR A 489 -29.85 0.51 -24.74
N SER A 490 -30.41 -0.37 -23.90
CA SER A 490 -29.59 -1.26 -23.07
C SER A 490 -28.72 -2.19 -23.91
N THR A 491 -29.16 -2.60 -25.12
CA THR A 491 -28.30 -3.38 -26.03
C THR A 491 -27.07 -2.57 -26.42
N PHE A 492 -27.25 -1.31 -26.85
CA PHE A 492 -26.13 -0.44 -27.27
C PHE A 492 -25.17 -0.14 -26.13
N HIS A 493 -25.69 0.16 -24.93
CA HIS A 493 -24.87 0.41 -23.75
C HIS A 493 -24.11 -0.84 -23.30
N ASN A 494 -24.75 -2.02 -23.29
CA ASN A 494 -24.05 -3.27 -22.94
C ASN A 494 -22.99 -3.65 -23.98
N VAL A 495 -23.28 -3.56 -25.29
CA VAL A 495 -22.23 -3.80 -26.32
C VAL A 495 -21.08 -2.81 -26.17
N THR A 496 -21.37 -1.54 -25.88
CA THR A 496 -20.35 -0.50 -25.71
C THR A 496 -19.52 -0.71 -24.44
N ALA A 497 -20.14 -1.16 -23.35
CA ALA A 497 -19.45 -1.49 -22.11
C ALA A 497 -18.55 -2.72 -22.26
N MET A 498 -19.02 -3.74 -22.99
CA MET A 498 -18.34 -5.02 -23.13
C MET A 498 -17.30 -5.01 -24.24
N VAL A 499 -17.67 -4.68 -25.50
CA VAL A 499 -16.84 -4.85 -26.72
C VAL A 499 -15.81 -3.73 -26.86
N GLY A 500 -14.93 -3.58 -25.86
CA GLY A 500 -13.90 -2.54 -25.76
C GLY A 500 -12.52 -2.95 -26.24
N ALA A 501 -11.50 -2.29 -25.68
CA ALA A 501 -10.09 -2.57 -25.96
C ALA A 501 -9.68 -4.04 -25.71
N GLY A 502 -10.42 -4.75 -24.86
CA GLY A 502 -10.15 -6.16 -24.53
C GLY A 502 -10.26 -7.11 -25.72
N VAL A 503 -11.13 -6.86 -26.70
CA VAL A 503 -11.22 -7.75 -27.88
C VAL A 503 -9.94 -7.74 -28.72
N LEU A 504 -9.22 -6.62 -28.72
CA LEU A 504 -8.01 -6.44 -29.50
C LEU A 504 -6.81 -7.21 -28.92
N SER A 505 -6.85 -7.51 -27.62
CA SER A 505 -5.82 -8.26 -26.89
C SER A 505 -6.13 -9.76 -26.76
N LEU A 506 -7.36 -10.21 -27.04
CA LEU A 506 -7.70 -11.64 -26.96
C LEU A 506 -6.76 -12.56 -27.74
N PRO A 507 -6.30 -12.23 -28.97
CA PRO A 507 -5.32 -13.06 -29.68
C PRO A 507 -3.99 -13.16 -28.94
N TYR A 508 -3.57 -12.08 -28.29
CA TYR A 508 -2.38 -12.05 -27.45
C TYR A 508 -2.56 -12.91 -26.20
N ALA A 509 -3.70 -12.83 -25.52
CA ALA A 509 -4.04 -13.73 -24.42
C ALA A 509 -4.02 -15.21 -24.85
N MET A 510 -4.50 -15.52 -26.06
CA MET A 510 -4.40 -16.87 -26.65
C MET A 510 -2.94 -17.31 -26.86
N SER A 511 -2.04 -16.38 -27.21
CA SER A 511 -0.61 -16.68 -27.38
C SER A 511 0.12 -16.99 -26.07
N GLU A 512 -0.41 -16.50 -24.97
CA GLU A 512 0.10 -16.75 -23.62
C GLU A 512 -0.52 -17.99 -22.96
N LEU A 513 -1.74 -18.37 -23.35
CA LEU A 513 -2.44 -19.57 -22.85
C LEU A 513 -2.24 -20.81 -23.72
N GLY A 514 -1.92 -20.61 -25.01
CA GLY A 514 -1.95 -21.66 -26.03
C GLY A 514 -3.38 -22.05 -26.44
N TRP A 515 -3.51 -22.90 -27.47
CA TRP A 515 -4.81 -23.29 -28.03
C TRP A 515 -5.77 -23.92 -27.01
N GLY A 516 -5.33 -24.96 -26.30
CA GLY A 516 -6.20 -25.72 -25.39
C GLY A 516 -6.73 -24.86 -24.23
N PRO A 517 -5.85 -24.37 -23.34
CA PRO A 517 -6.25 -23.50 -22.24
C PRO A 517 -6.92 -22.20 -22.72
N GLY A 518 -6.42 -21.59 -23.79
CA GLY A 518 -6.97 -20.34 -24.33
C GLY A 518 -8.43 -20.46 -24.78
N VAL A 519 -8.75 -21.47 -25.60
CA VAL A 519 -10.15 -21.71 -26.03
C VAL A 519 -11.02 -22.06 -24.83
N THR A 520 -10.51 -22.87 -23.91
CA THR A 520 -11.25 -23.30 -22.70
C THR A 520 -11.62 -22.09 -21.83
N VAL A 521 -10.65 -21.23 -21.53
CA VAL A 521 -10.87 -20.00 -20.73
C VAL A 521 -11.85 -19.07 -21.44
N LEU A 522 -11.70 -18.86 -22.75
CA LEU A 522 -12.60 -17.99 -23.53
C LEU A 522 -14.06 -18.46 -23.48
N VAL A 523 -14.31 -19.77 -23.67
CA VAL A 523 -15.66 -20.35 -23.63
C VAL A 523 -16.24 -20.33 -22.21
N ILE A 524 -15.45 -20.70 -21.21
CA ILE A 524 -15.91 -20.74 -19.81
C ILE A 524 -16.24 -19.33 -19.32
N SER A 525 -15.38 -18.35 -19.59
CA SER A 525 -15.63 -16.94 -19.25
C SER A 525 -16.88 -16.41 -19.92
N TRP A 526 -17.13 -16.75 -21.19
CA TRP A 526 -18.36 -16.38 -21.90
C TRP A 526 -19.62 -16.96 -21.22
N ILE A 527 -19.61 -18.24 -20.84
CA ILE A 527 -20.77 -18.87 -20.18
C ILE A 527 -21.01 -18.26 -18.79
N ILE A 528 -19.96 -18.12 -17.99
CA ILE A 528 -20.07 -17.66 -16.61
C ILE A 528 -20.50 -16.21 -16.55
N THR A 529 -19.91 -15.34 -17.37
CA THR A 529 -20.22 -13.91 -17.28
C THR A 529 -21.64 -13.60 -17.81
N LEU A 530 -22.18 -14.38 -18.75
CA LEU A 530 -23.61 -14.32 -19.09
C LEU A 530 -24.49 -14.72 -17.89
N TYR A 531 -24.11 -15.79 -17.19
CA TYR A 531 -24.83 -16.25 -16.00
C TYR A 531 -24.80 -15.21 -14.87
N THR A 532 -23.66 -14.59 -14.59
CA THR A 532 -23.57 -13.56 -13.54
C THR A 532 -24.28 -12.27 -13.94
N LEU A 533 -24.34 -11.91 -15.24
CA LEU A 533 -25.19 -10.81 -15.71
C LEU A 533 -26.68 -11.11 -15.47
N TRP A 534 -27.13 -12.34 -15.73
CA TRP A 534 -28.51 -12.74 -15.44
C TRP A 534 -28.86 -12.53 -13.97
N GLN A 535 -27.95 -12.92 -13.07
CA GLN A 535 -28.15 -12.75 -11.62
C GLN A 535 -28.30 -11.29 -11.23
N MET A 536 -27.44 -10.40 -11.75
CA MET A 536 -27.53 -8.97 -11.50
C MET A 536 -28.88 -8.40 -11.98
N VAL A 537 -29.31 -8.79 -13.18
CA VAL A 537 -30.58 -8.32 -13.76
C VAL A 537 -31.80 -8.75 -12.95
N GLU A 538 -31.79 -9.98 -12.43
CA GLU A 538 -32.84 -10.50 -11.55
C GLU A 538 -32.83 -9.83 -10.17
N MET A 539 -31.65 -9.56 -9.60
CA MET A 539 -31.52 -8.94 -8.27
C MET A 539 -31.94 -7.47 -8.21
N HIS A 540 -31.94 -6.74 -9.33
CA HIS A 540 -32.28 -5.31 -9.38
C HIS A 540 -33.65 -4.97 -8.76
N GLU A 541 -34.66 -5.85 -8.88
CA GLU A 541 -36.04 -5.62 -8.41
C GLU A 541 -36.55 -6.78 -7.55
N MET A 542 -35.65 -7.50 -6.88
CA MET A 542 -36.00 -8.68 -6.09
C MET A 542 -36.89 -8.38 -4.88
N VAL A 543 -36.85 -7.14 -4.36
CA VAL A 543 -37.68 -6.69 -3.25
C VAL A 543 -38.88 -5.90 -3.80
N PRO A 544 -40.14 -6.33 -3.50
CA PRO A 544 -41.33 -5.61 -3.97
C PRO A 544 -41.29 -4.13 -3.59
N GLY A 545 -41.39 -3.25 -4.59
CA GLY A 545 -41.41 -1.80 -4.40
C GLY A 545 -40.04 -1.12 -4.20
N LYS A 546 -38.93 -1.87 -4.18
CA LYS A 546 -37.57 -1.31 -4.12
C LYS A 546 -36.75 -1.70 -5.35
N ARG A 547 -36.12 -0.71 -5.96
CA ARG A 547 -35.14 -0.90 -7.06
C ARG A 547 -33.74 -0.64 -6.52
N PHE A 548 -32.81 -1.52 -6.86
CA PHE A 548 -31.38 -1.32 -6.58
C PHE A 548 -30.75 -0.72 -7.84
N ASP A 549 -30.85 0.60 -7.98
CA ASP A 549 -30.44 1.30 -9.20
C ASP A 549 -28.91 1.36 -9.37
N ARG A 550 -28.15 1.01 -8.32
CA ARG A 550 -26.69 1.07 -8.28
C ARG A 550 -26.08 -0.23 -7.79
N TYR A 551 -24.92 -0.57 -8.34
CA TYR A 551 -24.22 -1.80 -7.97
C TYR A 551 -23.89 -1.87 -6.47
N HIS A 552 -23.37 -0.79 -5.88
CA HIS A 552 -23.08 -0.74 -4.45
C HIS A 552 -24.34 -0.76 -3.55
N GLU A 553 -25.49 -0.26 -4.00
CA GLU A 553 -26.74 -0.34 -3.23
C GLU A 553 -27.21 -1.79 -3.06
N LEU A 554 -27.04 -2.61 -4.10
CA LEU A 554 -27.29 -4.06 -4.02
C LEU A 554 -26.30 -4.73 -3.04
N GLY A 555 -25.02 -4.34 -3.09
CA GLY A 555 -24.00 -4.82 -2.16
C GLY A 555 -24.28 -4.48 -0.70
N GLN A 556 -24.72 -3.25 -0.42
CA GLN A 556 -25.12 -2.81 0.92
C GLN A 556 -26.33 -3.58 1.45
N TYR A 557 -27.25 -3.99 0.57
CA TYR A 557 -28.36 -4.83 0.96
C TYR A 557 -27.93 -6.26 1.26
N ALA A 558 -27.05 -6.83 0.43
CA ALA A 558 -26.56 -8.20 0.61
C ALA A 558 -25.69 -8.35 1.88
N PHE A 559 -24.74 -7.44 2.11
CA PHE A 559 -23.72 -7.59 3.16
C PHE A 559 -23.93 -6.67 4.37
N GLY A 560 -24.95 -5.82 4.35
CA GLY A 560 -25.17 -4.75 5.33
C GLY A 560 -24.49 -3.43 4.94
N GLU A 561 -25.02 -2.32 5.47
CA GLU A 561 -24.75 -0.95 4.99
C GLU A 561 -23.25 -0.59 4.96
N LYS A 562 -22.49 -0.96 6.00
CA LYS A 562 -21.06 -0.66 6.10
C LYS A 562 -20.21 -1.65 5.33
N LEU A 563 -20.42 -2.94 5.56
CA LEU A 563 -19.58 -3.99 4.98
C LEU A 563 -19.77 -4.05 3.46
N GLY A 564 -21.01 -3.97 2.97
CA GLY A 564 -21.29 -3.93 1.54
C GLY A 564 -20.65 -2.75 0.83
N LEU A 565 -20.55 -1.60 1.50
CA LEU A 565 -19.86 -0.46 0.93
C LEU A 565 -18.35 -0.66 0.83
N TRP A 566 -17.72 -1.14 1.91
CA TRP A 566 -16.28 -1.40 1.94
C TRP A 566 -15.84 -2.51 0.98
N ILE A 567 -16.71 -3.50 0.73
CA ILE A 567 -16.44 -4.56 -0.23
C ILE A 567 -16.62 -4.06 -1.67
N VAL A 568 -17.72 -3.35 -1.95
CA VAL A 568 -18.17 -3.13 -3.33
C VAL A 568 -17.65 -1.82 -3.93
N VAL A 569 -17.66 -0.71 -3.18
CA VAL A 569 -17.31 0.61 -3.73
C VAL A 569 -15.85 0.72 -4.17
N PRO A 570 -14.85 0.26 -3.39
CA PRO A 570 -13.46 0.31 -3.83
C PRO A 570 -13.25 -0.49 -5.12
N GLN A 571 -13.82 -1.70 -5.21
CA GLN A 571 -13.68 -2.55 -6.39
C GLN A 571 -14.38 -1.92 -7.61
N GLN A 572 -15.60 -1.41 -7.44
CA GLN A 572 -16.35 -0.73 -8.50
C GLN A 572 -15.61 0.49 -9.04
N LEU A 573 -15.07 1.35 -8.17
CA LEU A 573 -14.33 2.55 -8.60
C LEU A 573 -12.99 2.21 -9.26
N ILE A 574 -12.25 1.20 -8.79
CA ILE A 574 -11.00 0.77 -9.43
C ILE A 574 -11.28 0.31 -10.85
N VAL A 575 -12.37 -0.43 -11.06
CA VAL A 575 -12.80 -0.85 -12.39
C VAL A 575 -13.15 0.36 -13.26
N GLU A 576 -14.07 1.23 -12.82
CA GLU A 576 -14.58 2.32 -13.64
C GLU A 576 -13.48 3.32 -14.05
N VAL A 577 -12.66 3.75 -13.08
CA VAL A 577 -11.56 4.70 -13.35
C VAL A 577 -10.44 4.01 -14.15
N GLY A 578 -10.12 2.76 -13.84
CA GLY A 578 -9.08 2.00 -14.53
C GLY A 578 -9.39 1.78 -16.01
N VAL A 579 -10.64 1.45 -16.31
CA VAL A 579 -11.13 1.28 -17.69
C VAL A 579 -11.04 2.58 -18.48
N ASP A 580 -11.45 3.70 -17.89
CA ASP A 580 -11.39 5.01 -18.53
C ASP A 580 -9.94 5.44 -18.84
N ILE A 581 -8.98 5.07 -17.98
CA ILE A 581 -7.54 5.26 -18.24
C ILE A 581 -7.09 4.39 -19.42
N VAL A 582 -7.44 3.10 -19.44
CA VAL A 582 -7.12 2.17 -20.53
C VAL A 582 -7.68 2.69 -21.85
N TYR A 583 -8.90 3.21 -21.85
CA TYR A 583 -9.54 3.82 -23.00
C TYR A 583 -8.83 5.09 -23.48
N MET A 584 -8.35 5.94 -22.57
CA MET A 584 -7.53 7.09 -22.95
C MET A 584 -6.24 6.68 -23.69
N VAL A 585 -5.57 5.63 -23.20
CA VAL A 585 -4.36 5.08 -23.83
C VAL A 585 -4.68 4.40 -25.17
N THR A 586 -5.77 3.64 -25.25
CA THR A 586 -6.20 2.93 -26.46
C THR A 586 -6.52 3.90 -27.59
N GLY A 587 -7.34 4.93 -27.30
CA GLY A 587 -7.67 5.98 -28.25
C GLY A 587 -6.43 6.72 -28.75
N GLY A 588 -5.52 7.06 -27.84
CA GLY A 588 -4.23 7.67 -28.18
C GLY A 588 -3.36 6.79 -29.08
N LYS A 589 -3.22 5.49 -28.78
CA LYS A 589 -2.44 4.54 -29.59
C LYS A 589 -3.03 4.37 -30.99
N SER A 590 -4.35 4.26 -31.10
CA SER A 590 -5.03 4.14 -32.40
C SER A 590 -4.87 5.40 -33.25
N LEU A 591 -4.98 6.60 -32.67
CA LEU A 591 -4.71 7.85 -33.37
C LEU A 591 -3.25 7.97 -33.81
N GLN A 592 -2.30 7.57 -32.95
CA GLN A 592 -0.88 7.56 -33.30
C GLN A 592 -0.61 6.62 -34.50
N LYS A 593 -1.21 5.43 -34.51
CA LYS A 593 -1.09 4.50 -35.63
C LYS A 593 -1.67 5.07 -36.92
N VAL A 594 -2.82 5.74 -36.86
CA VAL A 594 -3.42 6.43 -38.03
C VAL A 594 -2.48 7.50 -38.58
N HIS A 595 -1.89 8.32 -37.71
CA HIS A 595 -0.91 9.34 -38.11
C HIS A 595 0.30 8.73 -38.82
N HIS A 596 0.88 7.66 -38.26
CA HIS A 596 2.03 6.98 -38.84
C HIS A 596 1.73 6.34 -40.21
N LEU A 597 0.48 5.92 -40.45
CA LEU A 597 0.08 5.27 -41.70
C LEU A 597 -0.32 6.26 -42.81
N LEU A 598 -0.89 7.40 -42.45
CA LEU A 598 -1.28 8.44 -43.40
C LEU A 598 -0.09 9.32 -43.83
N CYS A 599 0.90 9.50 -42.94
CA CYS A 599 2.05 10.32 -43.26
C CYS A 599 3.18 9.50 -43.91
N LYS A 600 3.46 9.76 -45.19
CA LYS A 600 4.46 9.00 -45.96
C LYS A 600 5.84 9.67 -46.03
N GLU A 601 5.96 11.00 -45.91
CA GLU A 601 7.24 11.75 -45.85
C GLU A 601 7.05 13.13 -45.16
N ASN A 602 8.04 13.59 -44.39
CA ASN A 602 8.09 14.89 -43.66
C ASN A 602 7.15 15.10 -42.45
N CYS A 603 6.88 14.07 -41.63
CA CYS A 603 6.15 14.27 -40.37
C CYS A 603 7.06 14.55 -39.17
N LYS A 604 6.57 15.45 -38.30
CA LYS A 604 7.13 15.66 -36.96
C LYS A 604 6.81 14.43 -36.10
N ASP A 605 7.82 13.81 -35.50
CA ASP A 605 7.63 12.67 -34.62
C ASP A 605 6.86 13.09 -33.35
N MET A 606 5.61 12.63 -33.24
CA MET A 606 4.72 12.98 -32.14
C MET A 606 4.63 11.80 -31.15
N LYS A 607 5.03 12.04 -29.90
CA LYS A 607 4.93 11.05 -28.83
C LYS A 607 3.46 10.72 -28.50
N LEU A 608 3.18 9.48 -28.07
CA LEU A 608 1.85 8.96 -27.70
C LEU A 608 1.04 9.90 -26.80
N LYS A 609 1.69 10.56 -25.83
CA LYS A 609 1.03 11.54 -24.94
C LYS A 609 0.28 12.66 -25.67
N HIS A 610 0.75 13.09 -26.85
CA HIS A 610 0.04 14.10 -27.63
C HIS A 610 -1.25 13.56 -28.23
N PHE A 611 -1.24 12.31 -28.69
CA PHE A 611 -2.44 11.65 -29.19
C PHE A 611 -3.44 11.35 -28.07
N ILE A 612 -2.96 11.03 -26.87
CA ILE A 612 -3.81 10.93 -25.66
C ILE A 612 -4.48 12.28 -25.36
N MET A 613 -3.76 13.41 -25.44
CA MET A 613 -4.37 14.75 -25.27
C MET A 613 -5.39 15.08 -26.36
N ILE A 614 -5.10 14.75 -27.62
CA ILE A 614 -6.05 14.94 -28.73
C ILE A 614 -7.32 14.11 -28.48
N PHE A 615 -7.17 12.85 -28.08
CA PHE A 615 -8.29 11.99 -27.73
C PHE A 615 -9.09 12.55 -26.53
N ALA A 616 -8.41 12.94 -25.45
CA ALA A 616 -9.01 13.51 -24.25
C ALA A 616 -9.79 14.81 -24.53
N SER A 617 -9.36 15.62 -25.52
CA SER A 617 -10.05 16.85 -25.90
C SER A 617 -11.52 16.62 -26.26
N VAL A 618 -11.84 15.47 -26.88
CA VAL A 618 -13.22 15.09 -27.21
C VAL A 618 -14.03 14.81 -25.93
N HIS A 619 -13.41 14.21 -24.92
CA HIS A 619 -14.04 13.87 -23.65
C HIS A 619 -14.40 15.10 -22.82
N PHE A 620 -13.58 16.16 -22.83
CA PHE A 620 -13.91 17.43 -22.19
C PHE A 620 -15.25 18.01 -22.69
N PHE A 621 -15.68 17.70 -23.92
CA PHE A 621 -16.99 18.10 -24.43
C PHE A 621 -18.08 17.06 -24.14
N LEU A 622 -17.84 15.78 -24.44
CA LEU A 622 -18.87 14.74 -24.36
C LEU A 622 -19.29 14.39 -22.92
N VAL A 623 -18.42 14.64 -21.94
CA VAL A 623 -18.69 14.38 -20.52
C VAL A 623 -19.86 15.21 -19.96
N HIS A 624 -20.29 16.25 -20.69
CA HIS A 624 -21.43 17.10 -20.32
C HIS A 624 -22.80 16.50 -20.64
N LEU A 625 -22.85 15.34 -21.29
CA LEU A 625 -24.09 14.59 -21.48
C LEU A 625 -24.65 14.18 -20.10
N PRO A 626 -25.87 14.60 -19.71
CA PRO A 626 -26.32 14.55 -18.32
C PRO A 626 -26.53 13.13 -17.77
N ASN A 627 -26.95 12.19 -18.62
CA ASN A 627 -27.34 10.83 -18.22
C ASN A 627 -27.16 9.80 -19.36
N LEU A 628 -27.28 8.51 -19.04
CA LEU A 628 -27.13 7.41 -19.99
C LEU A 628 -28.06 7.52 -21.22
N ASN A 629 -29.30 8.00 -21.04
CA ASN A 629 -30.24 8.19 -22.14
C ASN A 629 -29.75 9.24 -23.15
N SER A 630 -29.19 10.36 -22.67
CA SER A 630 -28.67 11.42 -23.53
C SER A 630 -27.48 10.99 -24.40
N MET A 631 -26.76 9.94 -23.98
CA MET A 631 -25.62 9.39 -24.72
C MET A 631 -25.93 8.10 -25.49
N SER A 632 -27.21 7.70 -25.57
CA SER A 632 -27.64 6.50 -26.30
C SER A 632 -27.23 6.49 -27.78
N GLY A 633 -27.25 7.66 -28.44
CA GLY A 633 -26.74 7.80 -29.82
C GLY A 633 -25.23 7.59 -29.94
N VAL A 634 -24.46 8.07 -28.95
CA VAL A 634 -23.00 7.85 -28.87
C VAL A 634 -22.71 6.36 -28.65
N SER A 635 -23.48 5.71 -27.78
CA SER A 635 -23.35 4.27 -27.53
C SER A 635 -23.75 3.42 -28.74
N LEU A 636 -24.79 3.82 -29.50
CA LEU A 636 -25.12 3.14 -30.76
C LEU A 636 -23.97 3.23 -31.76
N ALA A 637 -23.41 4.43 -31.96
CA ALA A 637 -22.27 4.61 -32.85
C ALA A 637 -21.09 3.73 -32.40
N ALA A 638 -20.77 3.74 -31.10
CA ALA A 638 -19.71 2.91 -30.53
C ALA A 638 -19.95 1.41 -30.73
N ALA A 639 -21.17 0.92 -30.49
CA ALA A 639 -21.53 -0.48 -30.71
C ALA A 639 -21.35 -0.90 -32.19
N VAL A 640 -21.79 -0.07 -33.15
CA VAL A 640 -21.62 -0.36 -34.59
C VAL A 640 -20.13 -0.36 -34.99
N MET A 641 -19.35 0.59 -34.47
CA MET A 641 -17.90 0.64 -34.72
C MET A 641 -17.19 -0.58 -34.15
N SER A 642 -17.64 -1.09 -32.99
CA SER A 642 -17.08 -2.30 -32.36
C SER A 642 -17.17 -3.54 -33.23
N LEU A 643 -18.34 -3.76 -33.81
CA LEU A 643 -18.59 -4.84 -34.75
C LEU A 643 -17.75 -4.66 -36.02
N SER A 644 -17.64 -3.41 -36.48
CA SER A 644 -16.92 -3.07 -37.71
C SER A 644 -15.41 -3.33 -37.59
N TYR A 645 -14.75 -2.81 -36.55
CA TYR A 645 -13.30 -3.01 -36.39
C TYR A 645 -12.96 -4.46 -36.06
N SER A 646 -13.82 -5.17 -35.31
CA SER A 646 -13.64 -6.60 -35.02
C SER A 646 -13.72 -7.42 -36.31
N THR A 647 -14.72 -7.13 -37.16
CA THR A 647 -14.87 -7.77 -38.47
C THR A 647 -13.68 -7.53 -39.39
N ILE A 648 -13.14 -6.31 -39.39
CA ILE A 648 -11.93 -5.98 -40.13
C ILE A 648 -10.73 -6.74 -39.56
N ALA A 649 -10.57 -6.80 -38.24
CA ALA A 649 -9.43 -7.46 -37.59
C ALA A 649 -9.34 -8.94 -37.97
N TRP A 650 -10.40 -9.72 -37.77
CA TRP A 650 -10.38 -11.14 -38.10
C TRP A 650 -10.43 -11.39 -39.62
N GLY A 651 -11.17 -10.58 -40.38
CA GLY A 651 -11.28 -10.73 -41.83
C GLY A 651 -9.97 -10.42 -42.57
N ALA A 652 -9.26 -9.37 -42.14
CA ALA A 652 -7.94 -9.03 -42.67
C ALA A 652 -6.89 -10.07 -42.27
N ALA A 653 -6.94 -10.59 -41.05
CA ALA A 653 -6.08 -11.70 -40.62
C ALA A 653 -6.34 -12.96 -41.45
N ALA A 654 -7.61 -13.38 -41.61
CA ALA A 654 -7.98 -14.55 -42.42
C ALA A 654 -7.50 -14.43 -43.87
N LYS A 655 -7.66 -13.25 -44.48
CA LYS A 655 -7.19 -12.99 -45.86
C LYS A 655 -5.67 -13.05 -45.99
N LYS A 656 -4.93 -12.68 -44.95
CA LYS A 656 -3.47 -12.76 -44.94
C LYS A 656 -2.97 -14.21 -45.00
N GLY A 657 -3.75 -15.14 -44.43
CA GLY A 657 -3.36 -16.54 -44.30
C GLY A 657 -2.27 -16.74 -43.25
N VAL A 658 -2.03 -18.01 -42.87
CA VAL A 658 -0.98 -18.37 -41.90
C VAL A 658 0.38 -17.92 -42.43
N GLN A 659 1.14 -17.20 -41.61
CA GLN A 659 2.45 -16.69 -42.00
C GLN A 659 3.48 -17.84 -42.11
N PRO A 660 4.55 -17.70 -42.92
CA PRO A 660 5.65 -18.66 -42.91
C PRO A 660 6.27 -18.74 -41.52
N ASP A 661 6.56 -19.95 -41.03
CA ASP A 661 7.20 -20.21 -39.73
C ASP A 661 6.41 -19.77 -38.48
N VAL A 662 5.07 -19.81 -38.52
CA VAL A 662 4.22 -19.52 -37.35
C VAL A 662 4.42 -20.57 -36.26
N ASP A 663 4.80 -20.08 -35.08
CA ASP A 663 5.00 -20.87 -33.88
C ASP A 663 3.81 -20.71 -32.92
N TYR A 664 3.25 -21.85 -32.49
CA TYR A 664 2.13 -21.92 -31.54
C TYR A 664 2.58 -22.37 -30.13
N THR A 665 3.87 -22.44 -29.88
CA THR A 665 4.39 -22.56 -28.52
C THR A 665 4.07 -21.28 -27.73
N LEU A 666 4.06 -21.39 -26.40
CA LEU A 666 3.78 -20.26 -25.52
C LEU A 666 4.78 -19.13 -25.78
N SER A 667 4.31 -17.88 -25.79
CA SER A 667 5.16 -16.70 -26.03
C SER A 667 6.31 -16.58 -25.01
N ALA A 668 6.09 -17.07 -23.79
CA ALA A 668 7.12 -17.13 -22.77
C ALA A 668 8.21 -18.17 -23.04
N LYS A 669 9.45 -17.69 -23.21
CA LYS A 669 10.65 -18.54 -23.37
C LYS A 669 11.16 -19.17 -22.07
N THR A 670 10.57 -18.82 -20.93
CA THR A 670 10.92 -19.40 -19.62
C THR A 670 9.64 -19.87 -18.95
N ASN A 671 9.70 -20.98 -18.21
CA ASN A 671 8.52 -21.52 -17.53
C ASN A 671 7.92 -20.51 -16.50
N LEU A 672 8.69 -19.54 -16.01
CA LEU A 672 8.29 -18.53 -15.01
C LEU A 672 7.51 -17.43 -15.73
N GLY A 673 8.04 -17.01 -16.88
CA GLY A 673 7.30 -16.16 -17.82
C GLY A 673 5.98 -16.83 -18.24
N ALA A 674 5.96 -18.15 -18.47
CA ALA A 674 4.75 -18.85 -18.89
C ALA A 674 3.66 -18.80 -17.82
N VAL A 675 4.04 -18.94 -16.54
CA VAL A 675 3.10 -18.81 -15.41
C VAL A 675 2.60 -17.38 -15.24
N PHE A 676 3.50 -16.38 -15.27
CA PHE A 676 3.08 -14.98 -15.16
C PHE A 676 2.19 -14.55 -16.32
N ASN A 677 2.53 -14.99 -17.53
CA ASN A 677 1.76 -14.70 -18.73
C ASN A 677 0.41 -15.44 -18.73
N PHE A 678 0.35 -16.66 -18.19
CA PHE A 678 -0.92 -17.37 -17.97
C PHE A 678 -1.87 -16.54 -17.09
N PHE A 679 -1.40 -16.07 -15.93
CA PHE A 679 -2.23 -15.23 -15.05
C PHE A 679 -2.56 -13.87 -15.65
N SER A 680 -1.62 -13.24 -16.37
CA SER A 680 -1.87 -12.00 -17.11
C SER A 680 -2.97 -12.20 -18.15
N ALA A 681 -2.94 -13.31 -18.89
CA ALA A 681 -3.91 -13.63 -19.92
C ALA A 681 -5.30 -13.96 -19.36
N LEU A 682 -5.39 -14.57 -18.17
CA LEU A 682 -6.66 -14.69 -17.45
C LEU A 682 -7.24 -13.30 -17.13
N GLY A 683 -6.38 -12.36 -16.72
CA GLY A 683 -6.75 -10.95 -16.54
C GLY A 683 -7.24 -10.31 -17.84
N ASP A 684 -6.53 -10.51 -18.95
CA ASP A 684 -6.92 -9.97 -20.26
C ASP A 684 -8.30 -10.48 -20.71
N VAL A 685 -8.58 -11.78 -20.51
CA VAL A 685 -9.90 -12.35 -20.82
C VAL A 685 -10.98 -11.82 -19.87
N ALA A 686 -10.67 -11.69 -18.57
CA ALA A 686 -11.60 -11.11 -17.60
C ALA A 686 -11.93 -9.65 -17.93
N PHE A 687 -10.94 -8.86 -18.34
CA PHE A 687 -11.13 -7.49 -18.82
C PHE A 687 -11.99 -7.47 -20.10
N ALA A 688 -11.80 -8.41 -21.03
CA ALA A 688 -12.60 -8.44 -22.26
C ALA A 688 -14.10 -8.63 -21.98
N TYR A 689 -14.48 -9.39 -20.94
CA TYR A 689 -15.88 -9.59 -20.57
C TYR A 689 -16.42 -8.60 -19.52
N ALA A 690 -15.72 -7.47 -19.34
CA ALA A 690 -16.12 -6.35 -18.49
C ALA A 690 -17.53 -5.81 -18.80
N GLY A 691 -18.30 -5.41 -17.77
CA GLY A 691 -19.59 -4.73 -17.96
C GLY A 691 -20.57 -4.86 -16.80
N HIS A 692 -20.35 -5.79 -15.88
CA HIS A 692 -21.24 -6.06 -14.73
C HIS A 692 -21.36 -4.88 -13.78
N ASN A 693 -20.30 -4.10 -13.63
CA ASN A 693 -20.22 -2.95 -12.74
C ASN A 693 -21.05 -1.74 -13.20
N VAL A 694 -21.63 -1.77 -14.42
CA VAL A 694 -22.53 -0.72 -14.94
C VAL A 694 -23.92 -1.24 -15.30
N VAL A 695 -24.17 -2.56 -15.15
CA VAL A 695 -25.39 -3.22 -15.65
C VAL A 695 -26.64 -2.76 -14.91
N LEU A 696 -26.54 -2.50 -13.60
CA LEU A 696 -27.68 -2.05 -12.78
C LEU A 696 -28.04 -0.61 -13.10
N GLU A 697 -27.03 0.24 -13.30
CA GLU A 697 -27.18 1.63 -13.71
C GLU A 697 -27.82 1.73 -15.11
N ILE A 698 -27.48 0.83 -16.03
CA ILE A 698 -28.15 0.71 -17.34
C ILE A 698 -29.60 0.27 -17.15
N GLN A 699 -29.88 -0.75 -16.33
CA GLN A 699 -31.23 -1.24 -16.08
C GLN A 699 -32.13 -0.21 -15.38
N ALA A 700 -31.56 0.64 -14.52
CA ALA A 700 -32.26 1.71 -13.83
C ALA A 700 -32.94 2.69 -14.80
N THR A 701 -32.40 2.86 -16.01
CA THR A 701 -32.94 3.73 -17.07
C THR A 701 -34.19 3.18 -17.75
N ILE A 702 -34.47 1.88 -17.61
CA ILE A 702 -35.65 1.22 -18.19
C ILE A 702 -36.86 1.48 -17.28
N PRO A 703 -38.01 1.89 -17.83
CA PRO A 703 -39.25 2.02 -17.08
C PRO A 703 -39.65 0.68 -16.45
N SER A 704 -40.12 0.71 -15.19
CA SER A 704 -40.58 -0.47 -14.47
C SER A 704 -41.90 -0.18 -13.76
N THR A 705 -42.83 -1.13 -13.82
CA THR A 705 -44.04 -1.15 -13.01
C THR A 705 -44.19 -2.52 -12.34
N PRO A 706 -44.97 -2.65 -11.24
CA PRO A 706 -45.19 -3.96 -10.61
C PRO A 706 -45.72 -5.04 -11.57
N GLU A 707 -46.47 -4.65 -12.60
CA GLU A 707 -47.00 -5.54 -13.65
C GLU A 707 -46.00 -5.82 -14.79
N LYS A 708 -45.05 -4.90 -15.01
CA LYS A 708 -44.05 -4.95 -16.09
C LYS A 708 -42.66 -4.60 -15.54
N PRO A 709 -41.96 -5.56 -14.89
CA PRO A 709 -40.65 -5.32 -14.30
C PRO A 709 -39.59 -5.07 -15.38
N SER A 710 -38.57 -4.27 -15.03
CA SER A 710 -37.49 -3.89 -15.96
C SER A 710 -36.61 -5.07 -16.39
N LYS A 711 -36.59 -6.15 -15.61
CA LYS A 711 -35.76 -7.35 -15.85
C LYS A 711 -36.00 -8.02 -17.20
N GLY A 712 -37.25 -8.07 -17.67
CA GLY A 712 -37.59 -8.71 -18.94
C GLY A 712 -36.99 -7.97 -20.15
N PRO A 713 -37.31 -6.67 -20.32
CA PRO A 713 -36.68 -5.82 -21.34
C PRO A 713 -35.15 -5.78 -21.23
N MET A 714 -34.60 -5.64 -20.01
CA MET A 714 -33.15 -5.61 -19.80
C MET A 714 -32.48 -6.91 -20.26
N TRP A 715 -33.02 -8.07 -19.84
CA TRP A 715 -32.47 -9.37 -20.22
C TRP A 715 -32.47 -9.60 -21.72
N ARG A 716 -33.54 -9.18 -22.43
CA ARG A 716 -33.56 -9.20 -23.91
C ARG A 716 -32.40 -8.39 -24.50
N GLY A 717 -32.13 -7.21 -23.95
CA GLY A 717 -31.02 -6.38 -24.38
C GLY A 717 -29.64 -7.00 -24.10
N VAL A 718 -29.46 -7.60 -22.93
CA VAL A 718 -28.24 -8.32 -22.54
C VAL A 718 -27.99 -9.50 -23.49
N VAL A 719 -28.98 -10.36 -23.75
CA VAL A 719 -28.81 -11.51 -24.65
C VAL A 719 -28.40 -11.08 -26.06
N VAL A 720 -29.04 -10.05 -26.63
CA VAL A 720 -28.65 -9.54 -27.97
C VAL A 720 -27.24 -8.97 -27.95
N ALA A 721 -26.87 -8.20 -26.92
CA ALA A 721 -25.51 -7.68 -26.77
C ALA A 721 -24.46 -8.80 -26.68
N TYR A 722 -24.78 -9.86 -25.94
CA TYR A 722 -23.89 -10.99 -25.71
C TYR A 722 -23.66 -11.85 -26.97
N ILE A 723 -24.65 -11.95 -27.85
CA ILE A 723 -24.51 -12.54 -29.18
C ILE A 723 -23.55 -11.70 -30.03
N ILE A 724 -23.69 -10.37 -30.02
CA ILE A 724 -22.78 -9.46 -30.73
C ILE A 724 -21.35 -9.58 -30.19
N VAL A 725 -21.18 -9.62 -28.87
CA VAL A 725 -19.87 -9.87 -28.21
C VAL A 725 -19.25 -11.17 -28.72
N ALA A 726 -20.02 -12.27 -28.79
CA ALA A 726 -19.51 -13.56 -29.27
C ALA A 726 -19.02 -13.48 -30.74
N VAL A 727 -19.78 -12.80 -31.61
CA VAL A 727 -19.42 -12.57 -33.02
C VAL A 727 -18.16 -11.72 -33.17
N CYS A 728 -17.90 -10.81 -32.23
CA CYS A 728 -16.66 -10.03 -32.22
C CYS A 728 -15.48 -10.84 -31.64
N TYR A 729 -15.68 -11.55 -30.54
CA TYR A 729 -14.58 -12.06 -29.70
C TYR A 729 -14.00 -13.35 -30.23
N PHE A 730 -14.84 -14.35 -30.51
CA PHE A 730 -14.38 -15.67 -30.93
C PHE A 730 -13.62 -15.61 -32.26
N PRO A 731 -14.13 -14.96 -33.32
CA PRO A 731 -13.39 -14.88 -34.58
C PRO A 731 -12.08 -14.11 -34.43
N VAL A 732 -12.06 -13.00 -33.69
CA VAL A 732 -10.82 -12.21 -33.49
C VAL A 732 -9.78 -13.05 -32.73
N ALA A 733 -10.14 -13.65 -31.60
CA ALA A 733 -9.24 -14.46 -30.79
C ALA A 733 -8.68 -15.66 -31.57
N LEU A 734 -9.56 -16.46 -32.18
CA LEU A 734 -9.19 -17.72 -32.84
C LEU A 734 -8.42 -17.49 -34.14
N ILE A 735 -8.93 -16.62 -35.03
CA ILE A 735 -8.29 -16.36 -36.33
C ILE A 735 -7.02 -15.53 -36.14
N GLY A 736 -7.03 -14.58 -35.21
CA GLY A 736 -5.86 -13.78 -34.87
C GLY A 736 -4.70 -14.66 -34.40
N TYR A 737 -4.96 -15.57 -33.45
CA TYR A 737 -3.93 -16.50 -32.98
C TYR A 737 -3.54 -17.52 -34.06
N TRP A 738 -4.48 -18.03 -34.86
CA TRP A 738 -4.19 -18.91 -36.00
C TRP A 738 -3.29 -18.29 -37.07
N VAL A 739 -3.36 -16.97 -37.29
CA VAL A 739 -2.57 -16.33 -38.34
C VAL A 739 -1.17 -15.94 -37.84
N TYR A 740 -1.05 -15.57 -36.57
CA TYR A 740 0.15 -14.94 -36.02
C TYR A 740 0.90 -15.76 -34.95
N GLY A 741 0.28 -16.78 -34.36
CA GLY A 741 0.88 -17.57 -33.28
C GLY A 741 1.39 -16.72 -32.12
N ASN A 742 2.57 -17.03 -31.61
CA ASN A 742 3.25 -16.28 -30.54
C ASN A 742 3.83 -14.92 -30.96
N SER A 743 3.76 -14.56 -32.25
CA SER A 743 4.24 -13.26 -32.76
C SER A 743 3.16 -12.16 -32.76
N VAL A 744 1.94 -12.50 -32.35
CA VAL A 744 0.82 -11.55 -32.26
C VAL A 744 1.13 -10.46 -31.24
N GLN A 745 0.77 -9.21 -31.56
CA GLN A 745 0.98 -8.08 -30.67
C GLN A 745 -0.18 -7.94 -29.68
N ASP A 746 0.03 -7.17 -28.61
CA ASP A 746 -0.98 -6.84 -27.58
C ASP A 746 -2.28 -6.22 -28.15
N ASN A 747 -2.20 -5.69 -29.37
CA ASN A 747 -3.34 -5.27 -30.18
C ASN A 747 -3.20 -5.82 -31.60
N ILE A 748 -4.13 -6.70 -32.00
CA ILE A 748 -4.14 -7.36 -33.32
C ILE A 748 -4.09 -6.38 -34.50
N LEU A 749 -4.66 -5.18 -34.38
CA LEU A 749 -4.64 -4.19 -35.46
C LEU A 749 -3.23 -3.66 -35.73
N ILE A 750 -2.31 -3.79 -34.77
CA ILE A 750 -0.90 -3.44 -34.94
C ILE A 750 -0.17 -4.52 -35.76
N SER A 751 -0.57 -5.78 -35.64
CA SER A 751 -0.02 -6.92 -36.40
C SER A 751 -0.43 -6.91 -37.89
N LEU A 752 -1.40 -6.07 -38.28
CA LEU A 752 -1.81 -5.87 -39.67
C LEU A 752 -0.89 -4.85 -40.37
N ASN A 753 -0.37 -5.20 -41.55
CA ASN A 753 0.56 -4.34 -42.30
C ASN A 753 -0.01 -3.82 -43.63
N LYS A 754 -0.96 -4.52 -44.27
CA LYS A 754 -1.60 -4.13 -45.53
C LYS A 754 -3.03 -4.67 -45.63
N PRO A 755 -3.94 -4.02 -46.40
CA PRO A 755 -3.77 -2.71 -47.04
C PRO A 755 -3.94 -1.57 -46.02
N THR A 756 -3.15 -0.49 -46.19
CA THR A 756 -3.06 0.62 -45.22
C THR A 756 -4.39 1.32 -44.94
N TRP A 757 -5.22 1.56 -45.96
CA TRP A 757 -6.51 2.24 -45.82
C TRP A 757 -7.47 1.49 -44.88
N LEU A 758 -7.42 0.14 -44.90
CA LEU A 758 -8.26 -0.71 -44.08
C LEU A 758 -7.85 -0.65 -42.60
N ILE A 759 -6.53 -0.59 -42.34
CA ILE A 759 -5.98 -0.47 -40.98
C ILE A 759 -6.25 0.92 -40.41
N VAL A 760 -6.13 1.97 -41.23
CA VAL A 760 -6.50 3.34 -40.84
C VAL A 760 -7.98 3.39 -40.45
N MET A 761 -8.86 2.81 -41.26
CA MET A 761 -10.29 2.75 -40.98
C MET A 761 -10.59 1.97 -39.69
N ALA A 762 -9.97 0.81 -39.49
CA ALA A 762 -10.15 0.02 -38.26
C ALA A 762 -9.71 0.78 -37.00
N ASN A 763 -8.57 1.48 -37.04
CA ASN A 763 -8.11 2.28 -35.91
C ASN A 763 -9.02 3.49 -35.64
N MET A 764 -9.58 4.13 -36.68
CA MET A 764 -10.57 5.19 -36.49
C MET A 764 -11.87 4.67 -35.87
N PHE A 765 -12.30 3.45 -36.23
CA PHE A 765 -13.44 2.80 -35.59
C PHE A 765 -13.18 2.48 -34.13
N VAL A 766 -11.96 2.03 -33.77
CA VAL A 766 -11.56 1.88 -32.36
C VAL A 766 -11.66 3.21 -31.61
N VAL A 767 -11.16 4.30 -32.18
CA VAL A 767 -11.26 5.65 -31.58
C VAL A 767 -12.72 6.02 -31.29
N ILE A 768 -13.61 5.87 -32.27
CA ILE A 768 -15.04 6.22 -32.09
C ILE A 768 -15.71 5.30 -31.06
N HIS A 769 -15.39 4.01 -31.07
CA HIS A 769 -15.92 3.07 -30.10
C HIS A 769 -15.51 3.46 -28.67
N VAL A 770 -14.22 3.62 -28.45
CA VAL A 770 -13.64 3.90 -27.13
C VAL A 770 -14.14 5.24 -26.57
N ILE A 771 -14.48 6.21 -27.43
CA ILE A 771 -15.18 7.44 -27.02
C ILE A 771 -16.49 7.12 -26.30
N GLY A 772 -17.32 6.24 -26.87
CA GLY A 772 -18.59 5.85 -26.26
C GLY A 772 -18.41 5.03 -24.99
N SER A 773 -17.44 4.12 -24.98
CA SER A 773 -17.16 3.26 -23.83
C SER A 773 -16.71 4.05 -22.61
N TYR A 774 -15.82 5.02 -22.77
CA TYR A 774 -15.44 5.94 -21.70
C TYR A 774 -16.66 6.64 -21.08
N GLN A 775 -17.60 7.10 -21.89
CA GLN A 775 -18.79 7.78 -21.36
C GLN A 775 -19.69 6.82 -20.56
N VAL A 776 -19.74 5.53 -20.92
CA VAL A 776 -20.56 4.54 -20.20
C VAL A 776 -19.94 4.25 -18.83
N PHE A 777 -18.62 4.07 -18.74
CA PHE A 777 -17.93 3.78 -17.49
C PHE A 777 -17.74 4.99 -16.57
N ALA A 778 -17.70 6.21 -17.12
CA ALA A 778 -17.63 7.42 -16.31
C ALA A 778 -18.95 7.78 -15.61
N MET A 779 -20.11 7.31 -16.12
CA MET A 779 -21.43 7.68 -15.60
C MET A 779 -21.67 7.26 -14.14
N PRO A 780 -21.38 6.03 -13.70
CA PRO A 780 -21.52 5.66 -12.29
C PRO A 780 -20.57 6.44 -11.37
N VAL A 781 -19.34 6.74 -11.83
CA VAL A 781 -18.40 7.61 -11.07
C VAL A 781 -19.01 9.00 -10.88
N PHE A 782 -19.59 9.59 -11.93
CA PHE A 782 -20.28 10.87 -11.83
C PHE A 782 -21.47 10.80 -10.90
N ASP A 783 -22.28 9.73 -10.98
CA ASP A 783 -23.42 9.55 -10.11
C ASP A 783 -23.00 9.46 -8.63
N MET A 784 -21.91 8.74 -8.35
CA MET A 784 -21.37 8.59 -7.00
C MET A 784 -20.83 9.93 -6.45
N VAL A 785 -20.01 10.65 -7.24
CA VAL A 785 -19.46 11.95 -6.86
C VAL A 785 -20.56 12.99 -6.69
N GLU A 786 -21.45 13.12 -7.68
CA GLU A 786 -22.57 14.08 -7.65
C GLU A 786 -23.53 13.79 -6.48
N THR A 787 -23.75 12.51 -6.14
CA THR A 787 -24.53 12.11 -4.96
C THR A 787 -23.89 12.57 -3.66
N VAL A 788 -22.58 12.37 -3.49
CA VAL A 788 -21.88 12.83 -2.28
C VAL A 788 -21.94 14.36 -2.18
N LEU A 789 -21.72 15.08 -3.28
CA LEU A 789 -21.73 16.54 -3.27
C LEU A 789 -23.12 17.12 -2.96
N VAL A 790 -24.18 16.57 -3.57
CA VAL A 790 -25.54 17.11 -3.44
C VAL A 790 -26.26 16.56 -2.22
N LYS A 791 -26.25 15.24 -1.97
CA LYS A 791 -26.97 14.65 -0.82
C LYS A 791 -26.20 14.83 0.50
N LYS A 792 -24.86 14.66 0.49
CA LYS A 792 -24.07 14.67 1.73
C LYS A 792 -23.50 16.05 2.06
N LEU A 793 -22.82 16.69 1.10
CA LEU A 793 -22.24 18.03 1.32
C LEU A 793 -23.25 19.17 1.10
N ARG A 794 -24.49 18.83 0.69
CA ARG A 794 -25.60 19.77 0.48
C ARG A 794 -25.29 20.90 -0.50
N PHE A 795 -24.44 20.64 -1.50
CA PHE A 795 -24.27 21.57 -2.62
C PHE A 795 -25.52 21.59 -3.49
N ARG A 796 -25.85 22.77 -4.04
CA ARG A 796 -27.01 22.91 -4.92
C ARG A 796 -26.74 22.21 -6.26
N PRO A 797 -27.68 21.41 -6.79
CA PRO A 797 -27.53 20.74 -8.08
C PRO A 797 -27.57 21.78 -9.21
N THR A 798 -26.41 22.11 -9.76
CA THR A 798 -26.27 23.13 -10.81
C THR A 798 -25.40 22.63 -11.97
N TRP A 799 -25.57 23.24 -13.14
CA TRP A 799 -24.80 22.87 -14.33
C TRP A 799 -23.29 23.10 -14.16
N TYR A 800 -22.88 24.13 -13.40
CA TYR A 800 -21.46 24.41 -13.15
C TYR A 800 -20.81 23.41 -12.19
N LEU A 801 -21.55 22.86 -11.22
CA LEU A 801 -21.05 21.79 -10.35
C LEU A 801 -20.70 20.55 -11.18
N ARG A 802 -21.62 20.18 -12.09
CA ARG A 802 -21.41 19.10 -13.07
C ARG A 802 -20.26 19.41 -14.03
N PHE A 803 -20.16 20.65 -14.51
CA PHE A 803 -19.07 21.08 -15.38
C PHE A 803 -17.69 20.91 -14.71
N ILE A 804 -17.53 21.38 -13.47
CA ILE A 804 -16.25 21.33 -12.75
C ILE A 804 -15.87 19.89 -12.42
N THR A 805 -16.77 19.14 -11.78
CA THR A 805 -16.48 17.79 -11.30
C THR A 805 -16.12 16.83 -12.42
N ARG A 806 -16.85 16.88 -13.53
CA ARG A 806 -16.62 15.99 -14.68
C ARG A 806 -15.38 16.35 -15.48
N ASN A 807 -15.08 17.65 -15.68
CA ASN A 807 -13.84 18.05 -16.34
C ASN A 807 -12.60 17.74 -15.49
N LEU A 808 -12.70 17.83 -14.16
CA LEU A 808 -11.63 17.37 -13.26
C LEU A 808 -11.38 15.87 -13.38
N TYR A 809 -12.44 15.07 -13.52
CA TYR A 809 -12.33 13.63 -13.76
C TYR A 809 -11.63 13.31 -15.10
N VAL A 810 -12.01 13.99 -16.19
CA VAL A 810 -11.35 13.83 -17.50
C VAL A 810 -9.88 14.25 -17.42
N ALA A 811 -9.57 15.36 -16.75
CA ALA A 811 -8.19 15.80 -16.54
C ALA A 811 -7.37 14.78 -15.75
N LEU A 812 -7.95 14.18 -14.71
CA LEU A 812 -7.30 13.15 -13.88
C LEU A 812 -7.00 11.88 -14.70
N THR A 813 -7.99 11.32 -15.39
CA THR A 813 -7.81 10.11 -16.21
C THR A 813 -6.86 10.35 -17.39
N MET A 814 -6.89 11.54 -18.01
CA MET A 814 -5.92 11.96 -19.02
C MET A 814 -4.50 12.00 -18.45
N PHE A 815 -4.31 12.62 -17.28
CA PHE A 815 -3.02 12.72 -16.62
C PHE A 815 -2.43 11.33 -16.32
N ILE A 816 -3.24 10.44 -15.75
CA ILE A 816 -2.81 9.08 -15.42
C ILE A 816 -2.50 8.28 -16.69
N GLY A 817 -3.35 8.37 -17.73
CA GLY A 817 -3.11 7.70 -19.02
C GLY A 817 -1.84 8.17 -19.72
N MET A 818 -1.45 9.44 -19.56
CA MET A 818 -0.17 9.96 -20.05
C MET A 818 1.03 9.47 -19.24
N ALA A 819 0.85 9.27 -17.93
CA ALA A 819 1.90 8.80 -17.03
C ALA A 819 2.19 7.30 -17.19
N ILE A 820 1.17 6.49 -17.54
CA ILE A 820 1.25 5.03 -17.52
C ILE A 820 0.72 4.42 -18.85
N PRO A 821 1.49 4.45 -19.95
CA PRO A 821 0.99 4.05 -21.27
C PRO A 821 1.20 2.55 -21.63
N PHE A 822 1.43 1.65 -20.67
CA PHE A 822 1.61 0.22 -20.95
C PHE A 822 0.27 -0.54 -21.06
N PHE A 823 -0.23 -0.70 -22.28
CA PHE A 823 -1.55 -1.26 -22.57
C PHE A 823 -1.79 -2.68 -22.02
N GLY A 824 -0.96 -3.68 -22.37
CA GLY A 824 -1.15 -5.07 -21.91
C GLY A 824 -1.08 -5.24 -20.39
N GLY A 825 -0.13 -4.56 -19.73
CA GLY A 825 0.01 -4.62 -18.27
C GLY A 825 -1.19 -4.02 -17.52
N LEU A 826 -1.81 -2.95 -18.05
CA LEU A 826 -3.02 -2.37 -17.45
C LEU A 826 -4.25 -3.29 -17.59
N LEU A 827 -4.38 -3.98 -18.73
CA LEU A 827 -5.48 -4.92 -18.99
C LEU A 827 -5.43 -6.12 -18.05
N GLY A 828 -4.29 -6.82 -17.98
CA GLY A 828 -4.10 -7.96 -17.09
C GLY A 828 -4.27 -7.56 -15.62
N PHE A 829 -3.76 -6.39 -15.24
CA PHE A 829 -3.86 -5.86 -13.88
C PHE A 829 -5.32 -5.57 -13.46
N PHE A 830 -6.03 -4.70 -14.20
CA PHE A 830 -7.42 -4.37 -13.86
C PHE A 830 -8.35 -5.56 -14.05
N GLY A 831 -8.08 -6.39 -15.06
CA GLY A 831 -8.77 -7.64 -15.34
C GLY A 831 -8.73 -8.62 -14.16
N GLY A 832 -7.54 -8.90 -13.64
CA GLY A 832 -7.36 -9.84 -12.53
C GLY A 832 -7.77 -9.26 -11.16
N PHE A 833 -7.38 -8.02 -10.86
CA PHE A 833 -7.55 -7.46 -9.53
C PHE A 833 -8.95 -6.88 -9.27
N ALA A 834 -9.59 -6.27 -10.28
CA ALA A 834 -10.79 -5.47 -10.09
C ALA A 834 -12.01 -6.06 -10.82
N PHE A 835 -11.82 -6.56 -12.05
CA PHE A 835 -12.89 -7.20 -12.81
C PHE A 835 -13.24 -8.59 -12.34
N ALA A 836 -12.26 -9.41 -11.93
CA ALA A 836 -12.56 -10.75 -11.42
C ALA A 836 -13.53 -10.70 -10.22
N PRO A 837 -13.32 -9.83 -9.20
CA PRO A 837 -14.26 -9.67 -8.10
C PRO A 837 -15.65 -9.18 -8.54
N THR A 838 -15.72 -8.13 -9.37
CA THR A 838 -17.00 -7.48 -9.73
C THR A 838 -17.84 -8.25 -10.74
N THR A 839 -17.22 -9.11 -11.54
CA THR A 839 -17.83 -9.84 -12.66
C THR A 839 -18.17 -11.29 -12.30
N TYR A 840 -17.26 -11.99 -11.61
CA TYR A 840 -17.38 -13.42 -11.33
C TYR A 840 -17.81 -13.69 -9.90
N PHE A 841 -17.19 -13.01 -8.94
CA PHE A 841 -17.33 -13.32 -7.52
C PHE A 841 -18.53 -12.64 -6.86
N LEU A 842 -18.55 -11.30 -6.82
CA LEU A 842 -19.52 -10.52 -6.07
C LEU A 842 -20.98 -10.80 -6.47
N PRO A 843 -21.35 -10.92 -7.77
CA PRO A 843 -22.71 -11.28 -8.16
C PRO A 843 -23.16 -12.63 -7.58
N CYS A 844 -22.28 -13.64 -7.59
CA CYS A 844 -22.58 -14.98 -7.08
C CYS A 844 -22.72 -14.99 -5.56
N VAL A 845 -21.84 -14.28 -4.85
CA VAL A 845 -21.93 -14.17 -3.39
C VAL A 845 -23.20 -13.42 -2.99
N MET A 846 -23.49 -12.28 -3.60
CA MET A 846 -24.72 -11.53 -3.36
C MET A 846 -25.95 -12.41 -3.59
N TRP A 847 -26.00 -13.14 -4.71
CA TRP A 847 -27.08 -14.07 -5.02
C TRP A 847 -27.27 -15.15 -3.95
N LEU A 848 -26.19 -15.78 -3.49
CA LEU A 848 -26.24 -16.81 -2.45
C LEU A 848 -26.73 -16.27 -1.11
N VAL A 849 -26.29 -15.07 -0.72
CA VAL A 849 -26.68 -14.42 0.53
C VAL A 849 -28.16 -14.02 0.51
N ILE A 850 -28.61 -13.49 -0.63
CA ILE A 850 -29.98 -13.00 -0.82
C ILE A 850 -30.97 -14.17 -0.95
N TYR A 851 -30.76 -15.07 -1.90
CA TYR A 851 -31.76 -16.09 -2.27
C TYR A 851 -31.64 -17.39 -1.47
N LYS A 852 -30.51 -17.61 -0.78
CA LYS A 852 -30.24 -18.80 0.06
C LYS A 852 -30.73 -20.13 -0.59
N PRO A 853 -30.28 -20.49 -1.80
CA PRO A 853 -30.75 -21.69 -2.49
C PRO A 853 -30.43 -22.96 -1.69
N LYS A 854 -31.24 -24.01 -1.85
CA LYS A 854 -31.02 -25.31 -1.19
C LYS A 854 -29.60 -25.81 -1.45
N ARG A 855 -28.92 -26.24 -0.38
CA ARG A 855 -27.56 -26.80 -0.47
C ARG A 855 -27.53 -27.96 -1.46
N PHE A 856 -26.48 -28.03 -2.27
CA PHE A 856 -26.30 -29.01 -3.34
C PHE A 856 -27.33 -28.97 -4.50
N SER A 857 -28.16 -27.92 -4.57
CA SER A 857 -28.91 -27.66 -5.81
C SER A 857 -27.96 -27.26 -6.95
N LEU A 858 -28.42 -27.44 -8.19
CA LEU A 858 -27.65 -27.03 -9.37
C LEU A 858 -27.24 -25.54 -9.29
N SER A 859 -28.15 -24.66 -8.88
CA SER A 859 -27.85 -23.23 -8.66
C SER A 859 -26.82 -23.01 -7.55
N TRP A 860 -26.84 -23.82 -6.48
CA TRP A 860 -25.82 -23.76 -5.44
C TRP A 860 -24.45 -24.14 -6.00
N PHE A 861 -24.34 -25.27 -6.72
CA PHE A 861 -23.09 -25.70 -7.33
C PHE A 861 -22.53 -24.69 -8.35
N ILE A 862 -23.36 -24.18 -9.25
CA ILE A 862 -22.93 -23.21 -10.27
C ILE A 862 -22.40 -21.93 -9.62
N ASN A 863 -23.10 -21.40 -8.61
CA ASN A 863 -22.63 -20.22 -7.88
C ASN A 863 -21.31 -20.48 -7.15
N TRP A 864 -21.14 -21.64 -6.54
CA TRP A 864 -19.88 -22.00 -5.88
C TRP A 864 -18.74 -22.20 -6.87
N ILE A 865 -18.98 -22.79 -8.04
CA ILE A 865 -18.00 -22.89 -9.13
C ILE A 865 -17.58 -21.50 -9.61
N CYS A 866 -18.53 -20.57 -9.79
CA CYS A 866 -18.23 -19.20 -10.18
C CYS A 866 -17.45 -18.43 -9.10
N ILE A 867 -17.71 -18.70 -7.81
CA ILE A 867 -16.96 -18.16 -6.68
C ILE A 867 -15.55 -18.76 -6.59
N ILE A 868 -15.39 -20.06 -6.85
CA ILE A 868 -14.08 -20.75 -6.88
C ILE A 868 -13.21 -20.23 -8.03
N LEU A 869 -13.82 -19.92 -9.18
CA LEU A 869 -13.16 -19.26 -10.30
C LEU A 869 -12.88 -17.75 -10.05
N GLY A 870 -13.30 -17.19 -8.91
CA GLY A 870 -13.16 -15.78 -8.51
C GLY A 870 -12.60 -15.50 -7.10
N VAL A 871 -12.04 -16.52 -6.42
CA VAL A 871 -11.37 -16.52 -5.09
C VAL A 871 -12.22 -16.15 -3.85
N ASP A 872 -12.35 -17.15 -2.96
CA ASP A 872 -12.38 -17.20 -1.46
C ASP A 872 -13.38 -16.34 -0.63
N THR A 873 -13.58 -16.69 0.64
CA THR A 873 -14.86 -17.10 1.28
C THR A 873 -15.72 -16.08 2.08
N ARG A 874 -17.05 -16.16 1.84
CA ARG A 874 -18.28 -16.30 2.71
C ARG A 874 -18.50 -15.58 4.07
N THR A 875 -19.75 -15.10 4.29
CA THR A 875 -20.60 -15.16 5.53
C THR A 875 -22.10 -14.92 5.13
N GLU A 876 -23.18 -15.18 5.89
CA GLU A 876 -23.45 -15.49 7.30
C GLU A 876 -24.49 -16.64 7.40
N GLU A 877 -24.42 -17.43 8.47
CA GLU A 877 -25.55 -17.45 9.43
C GLU A 877 -24.94 -17.76 10.80
N GLN A 878 -24.60 -16.69 11.52
CA GLN A 878 -23.78 -16.56 12.74
C GLN A 878 -24.15 -17.47 13.93
N LYS A 879 -25.06 -18.42 13.76
CA LYS A 879 -25.47 -19.45 14.74
C LYS A 879 -25.15 -20.89 14.32
N LYS A 880 -25.03 -21.17 13.02
CA LYS A 880 -24.49 -22.44 12.49
C LYS A 880 -22.98 -22.42 12.32
N ILE A 881 -22.37 -21.24 12.45
CA ILE A 881 -20.94 -21.02 12.28
C ILE A 881 -20.17 -21.74 13.39
N ASP A 882 -20.60 -21.66 14.64
CA ASP A 882 -19.96 -22.40 15.74
C ASP A 882 -20.11 -23.94 15.61
N GLU A 883 -21.03 -24.45 14.79
CA GLU A 883 -21.15 -25.88 14.46
C GLU A 883 -20.45 -26.28 13.15
N TRP A 884 -20.11 -25.32 12.28
CA TRP A 884 -19.51 -25.56 10.96
C TRP A 884 -18.03 -25.18 10.89
N LEU A 885 -17.53 -24.35 11.81
CA LEU A 885 -16.12 -23.94 11.82
C LEU A 885 -15.21 -25.17 12.01
N PRO A 886 -14.06 -25.24 11.31
CA PRO A 886 -13.15 -26.39 11.33
C PRO A 886 -12.71 -26.86 12.73
N ILE A 887 -12.71 -25.93 13.69
CA ILE A 887 -12.27 -26.13 15.07
C ILE A 887 -13.40 -26.65 15.97
N THR A 888 -14.64 -26.21 15.72
CA THR A 888 -15.78 -26.45 16.63
C THR A 888 -16.79 -27.47 16.09
N SER A 889 -16.68 -27.85 14.82
CA SER A 889 -17.59 -28.79 14.13
C SER A 889 -17.49 -30.26 14.57
N ALA A 890 -16.43 -30.65 15.27
CA ALA A 890 -16.25 -32.01 15.77
C ALA A 890 -15.54 -32.04 17.13
N ARG A 891 -16.33 -32.08 18.22
CA ARG A 891 -15.84 -32.11 19.62
C ARG A 891 -15.69 -33.53 20.19
N ASN A 892 -15.26 -34.48 19.37
CA ASN A 892 -15.10 -35.90 19.74
C ASN A 892 -13.66 -36.39 19.63
N ALA A 893 -12.67 -35.49 19.58
CA ALA A 893 -11.27 -35.84 19.46
C ALA A 893 -10.79 -36.61 20.71
N LYS A 894 -9.95 -37.62 20.49
CA LYS A 894 -9.29 -38.35 21.57
C LYS A 894 -7.99 -37.65 21.94
N TRP A 895 -7.50 -37.84 23.16
CA TRP A 895 -6.31 -37.14 23.66
C TRP A 895 -5.04 -37.37 22.82
N TRP A 896 -4.94 -38.48 22.09
CA TRP A 896 -3.79 -38.74 21.22
C TRP A 896 -3.87 -37.98 19.89
N TYR A 897 -5.04 -37.51 19.44
CA TYR A 897 -5.13 -36.64 18.26
C TYR A 897 -4.47 -35.30 18.53
N SER A 898 -4.66 -34.74 19.73
CA SER A 898 -3.96 -33.52 20.11
C SER A 898 -2.45 -33.73 20.17
N ALA A 899 -1.95 -34.91 20.55
CA ALA A 899 -0.52 -35.22 20.47
C ALA A 899 -0.01 -35.15 19.02
N PHE A 900 -0.72 -35.73 18.04
CA PHE A 900 -0.30 -35.70 16.63
C PHE A 900 -0.33 -34.29 16.04
N HIS A 901 -1.37 -33.51 16.31
CA HIS A 901 -1.46 -32.12 15.85
C HIS A 901 -0.37 -31.25 16.49
N ASN A 902 -0.14 -31.36 17.80
CA ASN A 902 0.93 -30.61 18.45
C ASN A 902 2.32 -31.00 17.93
N VAL A 903 2.62 -32.30 17.72
CA VAL A 903 3.91 -32.69 17.11
C VAL A 903 4.06 -32.10 15.70
N THR A 904 2.99 -32.11 14.92
CA THR A 904 2.98 -31.60 13.53
C THR A 904 3.12 -30.08 13.46
N ALA A 905 2.51 -29.35 14.39
CA ALA A 905 2.62 -27.90 14.50
C ALA A 905 3.99 -27.46 15.02
N MET A 906 4.56 -28.23 15.95
CA MET A 906 5.76 -27.83 16.69
C MET A 906 7.04 -28.28 16.02
N VAL A 907 7.12 -29.53 15.55
CA VAL A 907 8.26 -30.01 14.76
C VAL A 907 8.00 -29.55 13.34
N GLY A 908 8.89 -28.74 12.76
CA GLY A 908 8.71 -28.13 11.43
C GLY A 908 10.05 -27.73 10.81
N ALA A 909 10.05 -26.82 9.83
CA ALA A 909 11.26 -26.36 9.14
C ALA A 909 12.36 -25.84 10.09
N GLY A 910 11.97 -25.30 11.26
CA GLY A 910 12.90 -24.77 12.26
C GLY A 910 13.87 -25.81 12.83
N VAL A 911 13.49 -27.10 12.94
CA VAL A 911 14.38 -28.14 13.48
C VAL A 911 15.62 -28.37 12.62
N LEU A 912 15.49 -28.18 11.30
CA LEU A 912 16.57 -28.41 10.33
C LEU A 912 17.65 -27.32 10.40
N GLY A 913 17.30 -26.12 10.90
CA GLY A 913 18.19 -24.99 11.09
C GLY A 913 18.80 -24.90 12.50
N LEU A 914 18.32 -25.66 13.48
CA LEU A 914 18.87 -25.63 14.84
C LEU A 914 20.40 -25.85 14.94
N PRO A 915 21.05 -26.72 14.15
CA PRO A 915 22.50 -26.84 14.15
C PRO A 915 23.20 -25.56 13.69
N TYR A 916 22.60 -24.83 12.76
CA TYR A 916 23.09 -23.55 12.29
C TYR A 916 22.92 -22.46 13.36
N ALA A 917 21.76 -22.41 14.03
CA ALA A 917 21.57 -21.58 15.22
C ALA A 917 22.61 -21.87 16.32
N MET A 918 22.97 -23.14 16.51
CA MET A 918 24.04 -23.54 17.44
C MET A 918 25.42 -23.03 17.01
N ALA A 919 25.71 -22.99 15.71
CA ALA A 919 26.95 -22.40 15.20
C ALA A 919 26.99 -20.88 15.41
N GLU A 920 25.85 -20.21 15.26
CA GLU A 920 25.73 -18.76 15.50
C GLU A 920 25.76 -18.39 16.98
N LEU A 921 25.25 -19.23 17.88
CA LEU A 921 25.20 -18.98 19.34
C LEU A 921 26.43 -19.54 20.09
N GLY A 922 27.12 -20.50 19.51
CA GLY A 922 28.14 -21.32 20.16
C GLY A 922 27.58 -22.33 21.17
N TRP A 923 28.42 -23.26 21.62
CA TRP A 923 28.00 -24.37 22.50
C TRP A 923 27.29 -23.94 23.78
N GLY A 924 27.90 -23.08 24.59
CA GLY A 924 27.35 -22.69 25.90
C GLY A 924 26.00 -21.97 25.79
N PRO A 925 25.96 -20.78 25.15
CA PRO A 925 24.72 -20.03 24.97
C PRO A 925 23.68 -20.80 24.16
N GLY A 926 24.07 -21.51 23.09
CA GLY A 926 23.15 -22.30 22.27
C GLY A 926 22.40 -23.36 23.06
N VAL A 927 23.10 -24.20 23.83
CA VAL A 927 22.45 -25.24 24.67
C VAL A 927 21.57 -24.59 25.75
N ALA A 928 22.05 -23.53 26.39
CA ALA A 928 21.29 -22.83 27.43
C ALA A 928 20.00 -22.22 26.88
N ILE A 929 20.07 -21.52 25.75
CA ILE A 929 18.93 -20.88 25.08
C ILE A 929 17.93 -21.94 24.60
N MET A 930 18.39 -23.05 24.04
CA MET A 930 17.50 -24.16 23.65
C MET A 930 16.77 -24.76 24.86
N PHE A 931 17.47 -25.00 25.96
CA PHE A 931 16.86 -25.54 27.18
C PHE A 931 15.88 -24.55 27.82
N VAL A 932 16.26 -23.27 27.92
CA VAL A 932 15.39 -22.22 28.45
C VAL A 932 14.15 -22.03 27.57
N SER A 933 14.32 -21.99 26.25
CA SER A 933 13.20 -21.91 25.30
C SER A 933 12.28 -23.10 25.42
N TRP A 934 12.82 -24.31 25.61
CA TRP A 934 12.06 -25.52 25.87
C TRP A 934 11.24 -25.42 27.16
N VAL A 935 11.82 -24.95 28.27
CA VAL A 935 11.09 -24.78 29.55
C VAL A 935 10.03 -23.69 29.48
N ILE A 936 10.36 -22.51 28.93
CA ILE A 936 9.44 -21.38 28.81
C ILE A 936 8.26 -21.77 27.93
N THR A 937 8.51 -22.40 26.79
CA THR A 937 7.48 -22.82 25.84
C THR A 937 6.54 -23.84 26.47
N LEU A 938 7.05 -24.81 27.26
CA LEU A 938 6.19 -25.74 27.99
C LEU A 938 5.31 -25.04 29.02
N TYR A 939 5.87 -24.06 29.73
CA TYR A 939 5.14 -23.28 30.73
C TYR A 939 4.04 -22.40 30.10
N THR A 940 4.32 -21.74 28.98
CA THR A 940 3.31 -20.94 28.29
C THR A 940 2.23 -21.80 27.63
N LEU A 941 2.57 -23.02 27.17
CA LEU A 941 1.56 -24.00 26.73
C LEU A 941 0.64 -24.41 27.88
N TRP A 942 1.19 -24.66 29.06
CA TRP A 942 0.40 -24.96 30.25
C TRP A 942 -0.59 -23.84 30.57
N GLN A 943 -0.13 -22.58 30.53
CA GLN A 943 -1.00 -21.42 30.73
C GLN A 943 -2.12 -21.36 29.70
N MET A 944 -1.82 -21.57 28.41
CA MET A 944 -2.84 -21.57 27.36
C MET A 944 -3.89 -22.67 27.58
N VAL A 945 -3.45 -23.87 27.97
CA VAL A 945 -4.34 -24.99 28.26
C VAL A 945 -5.29 -24.71 29.43
N GLU A 946 -4.80 -24.02 30.47
CA GLU A 946 -5.64 -23.58 31.60
C GLU A 946 -6.57 -22.40 31.23
N MET A 947 -6.11 -21.47 30.38
CA MET A 947 -6.88 -20.29 29.99
C MET A 947 -8.09 -20.61 29.10
N HIS A 948 -8.08 -21.73 28.38
CA HIS A 948 -9.20 -22.13 27.51
C HIS A 948 -10.55 -22.17 28.28
N GLU A 949 -10.55 -22.64 29.53
CA GLU A 949 -11.76 -22.84 30.33
C GLU A 949 -11.71 -22.06 31.66
N MET A 950 -10.97 -20.94 31.70
CA MET A 950 -10.76 -20.17 32.94
C MET A 950 -12.03 -19.51 33.51
N VAL A 951 -13.06 -19.31 32.67
CA VAL A 951 -14.34 -18.74 33.08
C VAL A 951 -15.38 -19.86 33.17
N PRO A 952 -16.07 -20.07 34.32
CA PRO A 952 -17.09 -21.10 34.45
C PRO A 952 -18.16 -20.99 33.36
N GLY A 953 -18.37 -22.09 32.62
CA GLY A 953 -19.38 -22.17 31.55
C GLY A 953 -19.00 -21.50 30.23
N LYS A 954 -17.79 -20.92 30.09
CA LYS A 954 -17.31 -20.32 28.84
C LYS A 954 -15.99 -20.96 28.40
N ARG A 955 -15.98 -21.44 27.15
CA ARG A 955 -14.80 -21.94 26.46
C ARG A 955 -14.28 -20.89 25.48
N PHE A 956 -12.99 -20.58 25.53
CA PHE A 956 -12.30 -19.77 24.53
C PHE A 956 -11.69 -20.69 23.48
N ASP A 957 -12.42 -20.93 22.39
CA ASP A 957 -12.03 -21.90 21.36
C ASP A 957 -10.97 -21.37 20.39
N ARG A 958 -10.69 -20.06 20.45
CA ARG A 958 -9.76 -19.35 19.55
C ARG A 958 -8.86 -18.38 20.29
N TYR A 959 -7.62 -18.26 19.83
CA TYR A 959 -6.64 -17.37 20.46
C TYR A 959 -7.09 -15.89 20.50
N HIS A 960 -7.67 -15.39 19.41
CA HIS A 960 -8.18 -14.02 19.37
C HIS A 960 -9.44 -13.80 20.21
N GLU A 961 -10.25 -14.82 20.50
CA GLU A 961 -11.40 -14.69 21.41
C GLU A 961 -10.95 -14.51 22.86
N LEU A 962 -9.92 -15.27 23.27
CA LEU A 962 -9.26 -15.07 24.55
C LEU A 962 -8.67 -13.66 24.63
N GLY A 963 -7.98 -13.22 23.58
CA GLY A 963 -7.43 -11.87 23.48
C GLY A 963 -8.50 -10.77 23.53
N GLN A 964 -9.63 -10.93 22.83
CA GLN A 964 -10.78 -10.00 22.90
C GLN A 964 -11.43 -9.96 24.28
N HIS A 965 -11.41 -11.06 25.02
CA HIS A 965 -11.92 -11.09 26.38
C HIS A 965 -11.00 -10.36 27.37
N VAL A 966 -9.67 -10.56 27.25
CA VAL A 966 -8.67 -9.93 28.13
C VAL A 966 -8.50 -8.43 27.82
N PHE A 967 -8.39 -8.06 26.54
CA PHE A 967 -8.11 -6.69 26.11
C PHE A 967 -9.37 -5.88 25.76
N GLY A 968 -10.53 -6.53 25.68
CA GLY A 968 -11.78 -5.94 25.20
C GLY A 968 -11.98 -6.10 23.68
N LYS A 969 -13.24 -6.18 23.23
CA LYS A 969 -13.61 -6.62 21.87
C LYS A 969 -12.89 -5.88 20.73
N LYS A 970 -12.73 -4.56 20.85
CA LYS A 970 -12.05 -3.75 19.81
C LYS A 970 -10.54 -3.91 19.89
N LEU A 971 -9.96 -3.80 21.08
CA LEU A 971 -8.51 -3.82 21.23
C LEU A 971 -7.92 -5.21 21.01
N GLY A 972 -8.55 -6.25 21.53
CA GLY A 972 -8.13 -7.63 21.26
C GLY A 972 -8.20 -7.97 19.78
N LEU A 973 -9.17 -7.42 19.03
CA LEU A 973 -9.18 -7.54 17.57
C LEU A 973 -7.95 -6.86 16.94
N TYR A 974 -7.63 -5.62 17.34
CA TYR A 974 -6.53 -4.87 16.75
C TYR A 974 -5.12 -5.33 17.18
N ILE A 975 -4.98 -5.95 18.35
CA ILE A 975 -3.69 -6.42 18.88
C ILE A 975 -3.43 -7.90 18.58
N VAL A 976 -4.46 -8.73 18.48
CA VAL A 976 -4.25 -10.19 18.42
C VAL A 976 -4.39 -10.69 16.98
N VAL A 977 -5.34 -10.15 16.22
CA VAL A 977 -5.59 -10.63 14.85
C VAL A 977 -4.44 -10.32 13.89
N PRO A 978 -3.86 -9.11 13.84
CA PRO A 978 -2.75 -8.86 12.92
C PRO A 978 -1.51 -9.70 13.25
N GLN A 979 -1.19 -9.84 14.54
CA GLN A 979 -0.05 -10.63 15.02
C GLN A 979 -0.24 -12.11 14.71
N GLN A 980 -1.44 -12.65 14.97
CA GLN A 980 -1.77 -14.03 14.61
C GLN A 980 -1.64 -14.24 13.09
N LEU A 981 -2.20 -13.33 12.28
CA LEU A 981 -2.15 -13.42 10.82
C LEU A 981 -0.73 -13.33 10.24
N VAL A 982 0.14 -12.49 10.82
CA VAL A 982 1.55 -12.41 10.42
C VAL A 982 2.29 -13.71 10.72
N VAL A 983 2.02 -14.34 11.86
CA VAL A 983 2.66 -15.62 12.24
C VAL A 983 2.18 -16.76 11.35
N GLU A 984 0.86 -16.91 11.14
CA GLU A 984 0.32 -17.98 10.29
C GLU A 984 0.79 -17.85 8.83
N VAL A 985 0.62 -16.67 8.22
CA VAL A 985 1.04 -16.43 6.82
C VAL A 985 2.56 -16.57 6.68
N GLY A 986 3.32 -16.14 7.69
CA GLY A 986 4.77 -16.32 7.72
C GLY A 986 5.19 -17.79 7.72
N LEU A 987 4.57 -18.62 8.58
CA LEU A 987 4.84 -20.05 8.65
C LEU A 987 4.47 -20.76 7.34
N ASP A 988 3.33 -20.42 6.75
CA ASP A 988 2.88 -20.97 5.46
C ASP A 988 3.88 -20.69 4.34
N VAL A 989 4.39 -19.47 4.27
CA VAL A 989 5.42 -19.09 3.27
C VAL A 989 6.71 -19.89 3.50
N VAL A 990 7.16 -20.04 4.75
CA VAL A 990 8.36 -20.82 5.07
C VAL A 990 8.19 -22.30 4.73
N TYR A 991 7.02 -22.87 5.00
CA TYR A 991 6.67 -24.24 4.62
C TYR A 991 6.65 -24.44 3.10
N MET A 992 6.06 -23.49 2.36
CA MET A 992 6.09 -23.51 0.89
C MET A 992 7.52 -23.51 0.33
N VAL A 993 8.39 -22.65 0.85
CA VAL A 993 9.79 -22.55 0.42
C VAL A 993 10.57 -23.81 0.81
N THR A 994 10.41 -24.30 2.03
CA THR A 994 11.13 -25.47 2.54
C THR A 994 10.72 -26.75 1.81
N GLY A 995 9.42 -26.93 1.52
CA GLY A 995 8.91 -28.02 0.71
C GLY A 995 9.44 -27.98 -0.73
N GLY A 996 9.45 -26.79 -1.34
CA GLY A 996 10.05 -26.58 -2.66
C GLY A 996 11.55 -26.89 -2.70
N LYS A 997 12.33 -26.43 -1.71
CA LYS A 997 13.78 -26.72 -1.60
C LYS A 997 14.04 -28.22 -1.44
N SER A 998 13.20 -28.91 -0.65
CA SER A 998 13.32 -30.35 -0.43
C SER A 998 13.04 -31.14 -1.72
N PHE A 999 12.02 -30.74 -2.50
CA PHE A 999 11.77 -31.33 -3.81
C PHE A 999 12.89 -31.06 -4.82
N GLN A 1000 13.41 -29.84 -4.87
CA GLN A 1000 14.57 -29.50 -5.71
C GLN A 1000 15.75 -30.40 -5.37
N LYS A 1001 16.04 -30.58 -4.08
CA LYS A 1001 17.15 -31.43 -3.63
C LYS A 1001 16.95 -32.90 -3.99
N ILE A 1002 15.72 -33.43 -3.90
CA ILE A 1002 15.41 -34.80 -4.33
C ILE A 1002 15.68 -34.95 -5.83
N HIS A 1003 15.22 -34.02 -6.64
CA HIS A 1003 15.47 -34.03 -8.08
C HIS A 1003 16.97 -34.03 -8.38
N ASP A 1004 17.73 -33.12 -7.78
CA ASP A 1004 19.18 -33.00 -8.02
C ASP A 1004 19.94 -34.28 -7.64
N LEU A 1005 19.51 -34.97 -6.58
CA LEU A 1005 20.16 -36.20 -6.09
C LEU A 1005 19.73 -37.48 -6.84
N VAL A 1006 18.51 -37.55 -7.38
CA VAL A 1006 18.00 -38.73 -8.11
C VAL A 1006 18.47 -38.73 -9.55
N CYS A 1007 18.72 -37.55 -10.12
CA CYS A 1007 18.77 -37.35 -11.55
C CYS A 1007 20.22 -37.28 -12.13
N ASN A 1008 21.25 -37.09 -11.28
CA ASN A 1008 22.67 -36.99 -11.67
C ASN A 1008 22.93 -35.94 -12.79
N GLU A 1009 24.08 -35.98 -13.48
CA GLU A 1009 24.60 -34.92 -14.40
C GLU A 1009 23.74 -34.58 -15.64
N ASN A 1010 22.63 -35.28 -15.91
CA ASN A 1010 21.85 -35.15 -17.15
C ASN A 1010 20.54 -34.36 -17.01
N CYS A 1011 20.37 -33.54 -15.97
CA CYS A 1011 19.05 -32.98 -15.64
C CYS A 1011 18.89 -31.50 -15.96
N VAL A 1012 17.66 -31.15 -16.35
CA VAL A 1012 17.26 -29.79 -16.67
C VAL A 1012 17.24 -28.99 -15.38
N ASP A 1013 17.91 -27.84 -15.37
CA ASP A 1013 17.90 -26.92 -14.22
C ASP A 1013 16.50 -26.30 -14.05
N ILE A 1014 15.72 -26.89 -13.14
CA ILE A 1014 14.37 -26.43 -12.80
C ILE A 1014 14.52 -25.45 -11.63
N LYS A 1015 14.16 -24.18 -11.85
CA LYS A 1015 14.19 -23.15 -10.80
C LYS A 1015 13.35 -23.57 -9.59
N LEU A 1016 13.82 -23.23 -8.38
CA LEU A 1016 13.13 -23.47 -7.11
C LEU A 1016 11.64 -23.09 -7.12
N THR A 1017 11.25 -22.03 -7.84
CA THR A 1017 9.87 -21.58 -7.97
C THR A 1017 8.92 -22.65 -8.50
N TYR A 1018 9.34 -23.55 -9.41
CA TYR A 1018 8.47 -24.63 -9.90
C TYR A 1018 8.23 -25.69 -8.84
N TYR A 1019 9.25 -26.04 -8.07
CA TYR A 1019 9.10 -26.99 -6.95
C TYR A 1019 8.17 -26.42 -5.88
N ILE A 1020 8.26 -25.10 -5.61
CA ILE A 1020 7.30 -24.41 -4.74
C ILE A 1020 5.88 -24.48 -5.32
N MET A 1021 5.69 -24.30 -6.63
CA MET A 1021 4.36 -24.40 -7.26
C MET A 1021 3.79 -25.82 -7.26
N ILE A 1022 4.63 -26.85 -7.49
CA ILE A 1022 4.24 -28.26 -7.37
C ILE A 1022 3.79 -28.54 -5.94
N PHE A 1023 4.57 -28.09 -4.96
CA PHE A 1023 4.23 -28.21 -3.55
C PHE A 1023 2.92 -27.47 -3.21
N ALA A 1024 2.75 -26.22 -3.66
CA ALA A 1024 1.52 -25.43 -3.47
C ALA A 1024 0.27 -26.11 -4.07
N SER A 1025 0.40 -26.81 -5.19
CA SER A 1025 -0.71 -27.54 -5.83
C SER A 1025 -1.24 -28.69 -4.95
N ILE A 1026 -0.36 -29.36 -4.20
CA ILE A 1026 -0.74 -30.40 -3.24
C ILE A 1026 -1.53 -29.78 -2.07
N HIS A 1027 -1.10 -28.62 -1.57
CA HIS A 1027 -1.79 -27.90 -0.49
C HIS A 1027 -3.15 -27.37 -0.91
N PHE A 1028 -3.29 -26.90 -2.15
CA PHE A 1028 -4.58 -26.48 -2.69
C PHE A 1028 -5.62 -27.61 -2.65
N VAL A 1029 -5.22 -28.85 -2.90
CA VAL A 1029 -6.14 -30.00 -2.80
C VAL A 1029 -6.46 -30.32 -1.34
N LEU A 1030 -5.46 -30.33 -0.46
CA LEU A 1030 -5.63 -30.72 0.94
C LEU A 1030 -6.35 -29.68 1.81
N SER A 1031 -6.32 -28.40 1.41
CA SER A 1031 -7.03 -27.30 2.10
C SER A 1031 -8.57 -27.45 2.07
N HIS A 1032 -9.09 -28.38 1.27
CA HIS A 1032 -10.51 -28.70 1.20
C HIS A 1032 -10.97 -29.64 2.34
N LEU A 1033 -10.06 -30.10 3.21
CA LEU A 1033 -10.42 -30.95 4.36
C LEU A 1033 -11.14 -30.11 5.43
N PRO A 1034 -12.31 -30.57 5.92
CA PRO A 1034 -13.28 -29.66 6.57
C PRO A 1034 -13.01 -29.34 8.05
N ASN A 1035 -12.20 -30.13 8.78
CA ASN A 1035 -11.94 -29.92 10.22
C ASN A 1035 -10.68 -30.66 10.73
N PHE A 1036 -10.23 -30.31 11.94
CA PHE A 1036 -9.05 -30.90 12.61
C PHE A 1036 -9.14 -32.44 12.71
N ASN A 1037 -10.33 -32.99 12.98
CA ASN A 1037 -10.51 -34.44 13.06
C ASN A 1037 -10.37 -35.14 11.69
N ALA A 1038 -10.77 -34.48 10.60
CA ALA A 1038 -10.59 -34.98 9.24
C ALA A 1038 -9.12 -35.00 8.81
N ILE A 1039 -8.29 -34.11 9.36
CA ILE A 1039 -6.84 -34.07 9.09
C ILE A 1039 -6.01 -34.90 10.09
N SER A 1040 -6.61 -35.48 11.13
CA SER A 1040 -5.90 -36.25 12.16
C SER A 1040 -5.03 -37.39 11.61
N GLY A 1041 -5.45 -38.05 10.52
CA GLY A 1041 -4.64 -39.04 9.82
C GLY A 1041 -3.44 -38.44 9.10
N VAL A 1042 -3.60 -37.25 8.51
CA VAL A 1042 -2.51 -36.50 7.87
C VAL A 1042 -1.50 -36.03 8.92
N SER A 1043 -1.97 -35.50 10.06
CA SER A 1043 -1.10 -35.11 11.17
C SER A 1043 -0.39 -36.31 11.83
N LEU A 1044 -1.02 -37.48 11.90
CA LEU A 1044 -0.33 -38.70 12.36
C LEU A 1044 0.81 -39.06 11.41
N ILE A 1045 0.55 -39.08 10.10
CA ILE A 1045 1.60 -39.36 9.10
C ILE A 1045 2.70 -38.31 9.20
N ALA A 1046 2.36 -37.02 9.28
CA ALA A 1046 3.32 -35.94 9.39
C ALA A 1046 4.17 -36.01 10.66
N ALA A 1047 3.58 -36.38 11.80
CA ALA A 1047 4.31 -36.60 13.06
C ALA A 1047 5.26 -37.80 12.98
N ILE A 1048 4.87 -38.88 12.30
CA ILE A 1048 5.75 -40.04 12.06
C ILE A 1048 6.90 -39.65 11.12
N MET A 1049 6.60 -38.91 10.05
CA MET A 1049 7.62 -38.44 9.11
C MET A 1049 8.59 -37.48 9.77
N SER A 1050 8.14 -36.62 10.69
CA SER A 1050 9.02 -35.71 11.42
C SER A 1050 10.01 -36.42 12.32
N LEU A 1051 9.53 -37.38 13.10
CA LEU A 1051 10.39 -38.25 13.88
C LEU A 1051 11.39 -39.00 12.98
N SER A 1052 10.94 -39.45 11.80
CA SER A 1052 11.75 -40.23 10.88
C SER A 1052 12.88 -39.40 10.24
N TYR A 1053 12.60 -38.21 9.69
CA TYR A 1053 13.66 -37.39 9.10
C TYR A 1053 14.59 -36.78 10.14
N CYS A 1054 14.10 -36.44 11.34
CA CYS A 1054 14.97 -36.00 12.43
C CYS A 1054 15.92 -37.12 12.85
N THR A 1055 15.41 -38.35 12.98
CA THR A 1055 16.24 -39.54 13.26
C THR A 1055 17.28 -39.77 12.18
N ILE A 1056 16.89 -39.70 10.91
CA ILE A 1056 17.82 -39.83 9.80
C ILE A 1056 18.88 -38.72 9.84
N ALA A 1057 18.51 -37.47 10.13
CA ALA A 1057 19.42 -36.34 10.15
C ALA A 1057 20.57 -36.54 11.16
N TRP A 1058 20.26 -36.90 12.41
CA TRP A 1058 21.31 -37.11 13.41
C TRP A 1058 22.03 -38.47 13.26
N VAL A 1059 21.35 -39.55 12.87
CA VAL A 1059 22.01 -40.86 12.62
C VAL A 1059 22.96 -40.79 11.42
N ALA A 1060 22.54 -40.15 10.33
CA ALA A 1060 23.39 -39.95 9.15
C ALA A 1060 24.58 -39.04 9.46
N SER A 1061 24.39 -38.04 10.34
CA SER A 1061 25.49 -37.19 10.82
C SER A 1061 26.51 -38.01 11.62
N ILE A 1062 26.07 -38.91 12.52
CA ILE A 1062 26.98 -39.83 13.23
C ILE A 1062 27.70 -40.75 12.24
N ALA A 1063 26.97 -41.32 11.28
CA ALA A 1063 27.54 -42.25 10.29
C ALA A 1063 28.57 -41.58 9.36
N LYS A 1064 28.44 -40.26 9.13
CA LYS A 1064 29.44 -39.46 8.39
C LYS A 1064 30.76 -39.34 9.16
N GLY A 1065 30.70 -39.34 10.50
CA GLY A 1065 31.84 -39.06 11.38
C GLY A 1065 32.18 -37.56 11.44
N VAL A 1066 32.92 -37.15 12.47
CA VAL A 1066 33.37 -35.77 12.64
C VAL A 1066 34.24 -35.36 11.45
N GLN A 1067 33.95 -34.21 10.84
CA GLN A 1067 34.70 -33.71 9.70
C GLN A 1067 36.16 -33.39 10.09
N GLN A 1068 37.09 -33.43 9.14
CA GLN A 1068 38.49 -33.02 9.40
C GLN A 1068 38.54 -31.49 9.64
N ASP A 1069 39.27 -31.07 10.68
CA ASP A 1069 39.48 -29.67 11.07
C ASP A 1069 38.20 -28.88 11.40
N VAL A 1070 37.28 -29.48 12.19
CA VAL A 1070 36.04 -28.80 12.62
C VAL A 1070 36.33 -27.65 13.57
N ASP A 1071 35.85 -26.46 13.20
CA ASP A 1071 35.88 -25.27 14.02
C ASP A 1071 34.59 -25.11 14.86
N TYR A 1072 34.77 -25.03 16.18
CA TYR A 1072 33.71 -24.74 17.16
C TYR A 1072 33.88 -23.35 17.81
N SER A 1073 34.76 -22.52 17.24
CA SER A 1073 34.83 -21.12 17.61
C SER A 1073 33.52 -20.42 17.26
N TYR A 1074 33.30 -19.24 17.83
CA TYR A 1074 32.09 -18.48 17.55
C TYR A 1074 32.04 -18.13 16.05
N LYS A 1075 30.94 -18.44 15.36
CA LYS A 1075 30.80 -18.16 13.93
C LYS A 1075 30.64 -16.66 13.67
N ALA A 1076 31.75 -15.92 13.69
CA ALA A 1076 31.81 -14.51 13.33
C ALA A 1076 33.26 -14.08 13.07
N GLU A 1077 33.49 -13.24 12.07
CA GLU A 1077 34.82 -12.67 11.79
C GLU A 1077 35.12 -11.44 12.65
N ASN A 1078 34.07 -10.77 13.16
CA ASN A 1078 34.19 -9.58 14.00
C ASN A 1078 33.05 -9.46 15.03
N THR A 1079 33.21 -8.58 16.01
CA THR A 1079 32.24 -8.39 17.11
C THR A 1079 30.85 -7.95 16.65
N GLY A 1080 30.74 -7.23 15.53
CA GLY A 1080 29.45 -6.77 15.00
C GLY A 1080 28.64 -7.91 14.38
N GLU A 1081 29.31 -8.73 13.57
CA GLU A 1081 28.75 -9.97 13.05
C GLU A 1081 28.41 -10.94 14.19
N ALA A 1082 29.24 -11.00 15.24
CA ALA A 1082 28.96 -11.85 16.39
C ALA A 1082 27.64 -11.48 17.08
N ILE A 1083 27.36 -10.20 17.24
CA ILE A 1083 26.09 -9.71 17.80
C ILE A 1083 24.92 -10.03 16.85
N PHE A 1084 25.11 -9.84 15.54
CA PHE A 1084 24.06 -10.12 14.56
C PHE A 1084 23.71 -11.61 14.54
N ASN A 1085 24.72 -12.49 14.49
CA ASN A 1085 24.56 -13.93 14.50
C ASN A 1085 23.98 -14.40 15.84
N PHE A 1086 24.35 -13.78 16.97
CA PHE A 1086 23.70 -14.06 18.26
C PHE A 1086 22.18 -13.83 18.22
N PHE A 1087 21.74 -12.68 17.68
CA PHE A 1087 20.31 -12.37 17.57
C PHE A 1087 19.62 -13.19 16.45
N GLY A 1088 20.34 -13.50 15.37
CA GLY A 1088 19.92 -14.42 14.32
C GLY A 1088 19.60 -15.80 14.90
N GLY A 1089 20.57 -16.41 15.58
CA GLY A 1089 20.42 -17.70 16.25
C GLY A 1089 19.34 -17.70 17.34
N LEU A 1090 19.18 -16.61 18.10
CA LEU A 1090 18.03 -16.45 19.01
C LEU A 1090 16.69 -16.49 18.25
N GLY A 1091 16.61 -15.80 17.11
CA GLY A 1091 15.44 -15.79 16.23
C GLY A 1091 15.15 -17.17 15.65
N GLU A 1092 16.17 -17.89 15.21
CA GLU A 1092 16.03 -19.26 14.68
C GLU A 1092 15.55 -20.25 15.75
N VAL A 1093 16.08 -20.17 16.98
CA VAL A 1093 15.59 -20.97 18.10
C VAL A 1093 14.14 -20.60 18.43
N ALA A 1094 13.80 -19.31 18.49
CA ALA A 1094 12.43 -18.87 18.75
C ALA A 1094 11.46 -19.35 17.66
N PHE A 1095 11.87 -19.30 16.39
CA PHE A 1095 11.13 -19.83 15.25
C PHE A 1095 10.90 -21.34 15.36
N ALA A 1096 11.92 -22.10 15.79
CA ALA A 1096 11.78 -23.55 15.96
C ALA A 1096 10.76 -23.93 17.05
N TYR A 1097 10.51 -23.07 18.05
CA TYR A 1097 9.55 -23.33 19.13
C TYR A 1097 8.17 -22.67 18.93
N ALA A 1098 7.82 -22.23 17.72
CA ALA A 1098 6.66 -21.36 17.44
C ALA A 1098 5.24 -22.00 17.48
N GLY A 1099 5.02 -23.15 18.12
CA GLY A 1099 3.75 -23.90 18.01
C GLY A 1099 2.59 -23.53 18.96
N HIS A 1100 2.64 -22.40 19.68
CA HIS A 1100 1.61 -22.03 20.67
C HIS A 1100 0.32 -21.49 20.08
N ASN A 1101 0.39 -20.97 18.87
CA ASN A 1101 -0.66 -20.22 18.16
C ASN A 1101 -1.91 -21.05 17.83
N VAL A 1102 -1.79 -22.39 17.80
CA VAL A 1102 -2.88 -23.32 17.44
C VAL A 1102 -3.38 -24.19 18.60
N VAL A 1103 -2.84 -24.01 19.81
CA VAL A 1103 -3.07 -24.91 20.96
C VAL A 1103 -4.50 -24.82 21.49
N LEU A 1104 -5.07 -23.61 21.52
CA LEU A 1104 -6.46 -23.40 21.94
C LEU A 1104 -7.43 -24.05 20.94
N GLU A 1105 -7.12 -23.91 19.66
CA GLU A 1105 -7.85 -24.47 18.54
C GLU A 1105 -7.79 -26.01 18.55
N ILE A 1106 -6.64 -26.61 18.86
CA ILE A 1106 -6.51 -28.07 19.03
C ILE A 1106 -7.32 -28.55 20.25
N GLN A 1107 -7.24 -27.85 21.39
CA GLN A 1107 -7.98 -28.24 22.61
C GLN A 1107 -9.50 -28.08 22.47
N ALA A 1108 -9.97 -27.14 21.64
CA ALA A 1108 -11.38 -26.96 21.33
C ALA A 1108 -12.04 -28.23 20.75
N THR A 1109 -11.26 -29.08 20.08
CA THR A 1109 -11.73 -30.36 19.50
C THR A 1109 -11.97 -31.46 20.54
N ILE A 1110 -11.42 -31.32 21.75
CA ILE A 1110 -11.54 -32.31 22.83
C ILE A 1110 -12.89 -32.11 23.56
N PRO A 1111 -13.65 -33.19 23.81
CA PRO A 1111 -14.88 -33.13 24.59
C PRO A 1111 -14.60 -32.65 26.02
N SER A 1112 -15.42 -31.71 26.50
CA SER A 1112 -15.33 -31.14 27.85
C SER A 1112 -16.70 -31.17 28.53
N THR A 1113 -16.71 -31.51 29.81
CA THR A 1113 -17.89 -31.42 30.69
C THR A 1113 -17.47 -30.83 32.04
N PRO A 1114 -18.38 -30.23 32.83
CA PRO A 1114 -18.04 -29.66 34.14
C PRO A 1114 -17.33 -30.65 35.09
N GLU A 1115 -17.61 -31.95 34.96
CA GLU A 1115 -17.01 -33.02 35.76
C GLU A 1115 -15.69 -33.56 35.17
N LYS A 1116 -15.46 -33.38 33.86
CA LYS A 1116 -14.27 -33.83 33.12
C LYS A 1116 -13.83 -32.74 32.13
N PRO A 1117 -12.99 -31.77 32.57
CA PRO A 1117 -12.55 -30.66 31.73
C PRO A 1117 -11.55 -31.10 30.66
N SER A 1118 -11.52 -30.40 29.53
CA SER A 1118 -10.65 -30.70 28.38
C SER A 1118 -9.15 -30.57 28.70
N LYS A 1119 -8.80 -29.77 29.70
CA LYS A 1119 -7.43 -29.47 30.09
C LYS A 1119 -6.59 -30.70 30.44
N GLY A 1120 -7.19 -31.71 31.09
CA GLY A 1120 -6.48 -32.93 31.48
C GLY A 1120 -6.02 -33.76 30.27
N PRO A 1121 -6.96 -34.19 29.39
CA PRO A 1121 -6.62 -34.85 28.13
C PRO A 1121 -5.69 -34.02 27.22
N MET A 1122 -5.92 -32.71 27.11
CA MET A 1122 -5.05 -31.84 26.30
C MET A 1122 -3.62 -31.82 26.84
N TRP A 1123 -3.45 -31.63 28.14
CA TRP A 1123 -2.14 -31.59 28.77
C TRP A 1123 -1.36 -32.90 28.59
N LYS A 1124 -2.03 -34.05 28.64
CA LYS A 1124 -1.41 -35.34 28.28
C LYS A 1124 -0.90 -35.35 26.83
N GLY A 1125 -1.68 -34.81 25.89
CA GLY A 1125 -1.29 -34.70 24.49
C GLY A 1125 -0.09 -33.77 24.28
N VAL A 1126 -0.09 -32.60 24.93
CA VAL A 1126 1.03 -31.64 24.93
C VAL A 1126 2.30 -32.28 25.49
N LEU A 1127 2.23 -32.97 26.64
CA LEU A 1127 3.39 -33.65 27.23
C LEU A 1127 4.00 -34.69 26.30
N VAL A 1128 3.17 -35.52 25.65
CA VAL A 1128 3.65 -36.51 24.67
C VAL A 1128 4.30 -35.84 23.47
N ALA A 1129 3.68 -34.78 22.94
CA ALA A 1129 4.25 -34.03 21.82
C ALA A 1129 5.59 -33.39 22.18
N TYR A 1130 5.71 -32.86 23.39
CA TYR A 1130 6.91 -32.16 23.84
C TYR A 1130 8.10 -33.09 24.12
N ILE A 1131 7.82 -34.35 24.48
CA ILE A 1131 8.84 -35.42 24.52
C ILE A 1131 9.37 -35.70 23.12
N VAL A 1132 8.49 -35.79 22.12
CA VAL A 1132 8.89 -36.00 20.71
C VAL A 1132 9.68 -34.80 20.18
N VAL A 1133 9.25 -33.57 20.47
CA VAL A 1133 10.00 -32.34 20.13
C VAL A 1133 11.39 -32.38 20.74
N ALA A 1134 11.53 -32.73 22.02
CA ALA A 1134 12.84 -32.83 22.66
C ALA A 1134 13.74 -33.88 21.98
N PHE A 1135 13.18 -35.03 21.61
CA PHE A 1135 13.89 -36.10 20.91
C PHE A 1135 14.30 -35.71 19.49
N CYS A 1136 13.55 -34.84 18.82
CA CYS A 1136 13.91 -34.32 17.51
C CYS A 1136 14.94 -33.18 17.61
N TYR A 1137 14.76 -32.26 18.55
CA TYR A 1137 15.46 -30.97 18.55
C TYR A 1137 16.86 -31.07 19.12
N PHE A 1138 17.00 -31.66 20.32
CA PHE A 1138 18.30 -31.72 20.99
C PHE A 1138 19.30 -32.61 20.24
N PRO A 1139 18.96 -33.84 19.80
CA PRO A 1139 19.90 -34.66 19.04
C PRO A 1139 20.30 -34.02 17.71
N VAL A 1140 19.35 -33.48 16.94
CA VAL A 1140 19.67 -32.84 15.65
C VAL A 1140 20.59 -31.63 15.86
N ALA A 1141 20.27 -30.74 16.80
CA ALA A 1141 21.07 -29.55 17.10
C ALA A 1141 22.48 -29.90 17.61
N LEU A 1142 22.57 -30.74 18.66
CA LEU A 1142 23.83 -31.07 19.32
C LEU A 1142 24.74 -31.92 18.43
N ILE A 1143 24.21 -32.98 17.82
CA ILE A 1143 25.01 -33.87 16.97
C ILE A 1143 25.34 -33.19 15.64
N GLY A 1144 24.39 -32.45 15.06
CA GLY A 1144 24.64 -31.67 13.84
C GLY A 1144 25.78 -30.69 14.03
N TYR A 1145 25.73 -29.90 15.10
CA TYR A 1145 26.80 -28.95 15.40
C TYR A 1145 28.11 -29.65 15.78
N TYR A 1146 28.06 -30.77 16.52
CA TYR A 1146 29.25 -31.60 16.83
C TYR A 1146 29.92 -32.21 15.59
N ILE A 1147 29.18 -32.50 14.52
CA ILE A 1147 29.78 -33.13 13.34
C ILE A 1147 30.33 -32.08 12.36
N PHE A 1148 29.66 -30.93 12.25
CA PHE A 1148 29.94 -29.93 11.21
C PHE A 1148 30.55 -28.61 11.72
N GLY A 1149 30.43 -28.28 13.00
CA GLY A 1149 30.86 -26.99 13.56
C GLY A 1149 30.30 -25.80 12.76
N ASN A 1150 31.13 -24.79 12.53
CA ASN A 1150 30.77 -23.57 11.79
C ASN A 1150 30.44 -23.79 10.30
N SER A 1151 30.83 -24.94 9.74
CA SER A 1151 30.58 -25.30 8.34
C SER A 1151 29.17 -25.86 8.08
N VAL A 1152 28.36 -26.03 9.14
CA VAL A 1152 26.98 -26.48 9.01
C VAL A 1152 26.15 -25.48 8.18
N SER A 1153 25.33 -26.01 7.29
CA SER A 1153 24.43 -25.21 6.46
C SER A 1153 23.16 -24.85 7.22
N ASP A 1154 22.41 -23.85 6.73
CA ASP A 1154 21.09 -23.42 7.23
C ASP A 1154 20.04 -24.55 7.26
N ASN A 1155 20.31 -25.66 6.56
CA ASN A 1155 19.59 -26.91 6.66
C ASN A 1155 20.59 -28.09 6.75
N ILE A 1156 20.58 -28.82 7.86
CA ILE A 1156 21.48 -29.95 8.12
C ILE A 1156 21.45 -31.04 7.04
N LEU A 1157 20.31 -31.25 6.37
CA LEU A 1157 20.21 -32.26 5.30
C LEU A 1157 21.03 -31.88 4.06
N ILE A 1158 21.37 -30.61 3.89
CA ILE A 1158 22.27 -30.13 2.82
C ILE A 1158 23.73 -30.44 3.15
N SER A 1159 24.10 -30.41 4.44
CA SER A 1159 25.47 -30.72 4.89
C SER A 1159 25.82 -32.22 4.79
N LEU A 1160 24.81 -33.08 4.62
CA LEU A 1160 24.97 -34.50 4.32
C LEU A 1160 25.12 -34.72 2.81
N ASN A 1161 26.13 -35.50 2.41
CA ASN A 1161 26.45 -35.77 1.01
C ASN A 1161 26.41 -37.26 0.63
N LYS A 1162 26.49 -38.19 1.59
CA LYS A 1162 26.32 -39.65 1.39
C LYS A 1162 25.76 -40.34 2.65
N PRO A 1163 25.07 -41.48 2.53
CA PRO A 1163 24.63 -42.13 1.29
C PRO A 1163 23.41 -41.42 0.66
N THR A 1164 23.43 -41.21 -0.65
CA THR A 1164 22.45 -40.39 -1.40
C THR A 1164 21.00 -40.85 -1.20
N TRP A 1165 20.74 -42.16 -1.19
CA TRP A 1165 19.39 -42.71 -1.01
C TRP A 1165 18.77 -42.33 0.34
N LEU A 1166 19.59 -42.19 1.39
CA LEU A 1166 19.13 -41.83 2.73
C LEU A 1166 18.76 -40.34 2.82
N ILE A 1167 19.50 -39.49 2.11
CA ILE A 1167 19.22 -38.04 2.03
C ILE A 1167 17.97 -37.77 1.19
N VAL A 1168 17.80 -38.51 0.08
CA VAL A 1168 16.58 -38.48 -0.73
C VAL A 1168 15.37 -38.89 0.12
N LEU A 1169 15.50 -39.98 0.91
CA LEU A 1169 14.45 -40.43 1.81
C LEU A 1169 14.12 -39.39 2.90
N ALA A 1170 15.13 -38.76 3.50
CA ALA A 1170 14.94 -37.72 4.50
C ALA A 1170 14.20 -36.50 3.93
N ASN A 1171 14.58 -36.02 2.73
CA ASN A 1171 13.90 -34.91 2.08
C ASN A 1171 12.47 -35.28 1.67
N ALA A 1172 12.21 -36.52 1.27
CA ALA A 1172 10.84 -36.99 0.98
C ALA A 1172 9.97 -36.98 2.24
N PHE A 1173 10.53 -37.39 3.38
CA PHE A 1173 9.83 -37.30 4.68
C PHE A 1173 9.59 -35.85 5.11
N VAL A 1174 10.54 -34.94 4.86
CA VAL A 1174 10.34 -33.49 5.09
C VAL A 1174 9.17 -32.97 4.26
N VAL A 1175 9.10 -33.31 2.97
CA VAL A 1175 7.97 -32.93 2.10
C VAL A 1175 6.63 -33.42 2.67
N ILE A 1176 6.53 -34.70 3.05
CA ILE A 1176 5.28 -35.28 3.58
C ILE A 1176 4.89 -34.65 4.92
N HIS A 1177 5.88 -34.36 5.77
CA HIS A 1177 5.66 -33.71 7.03
C HIS A 1177 5.13 -32.27 6.87
N ILE A 1178 5.80 -31.46 6.03
CA ILE A 1178 5.39 -30.07 5.77
C ILE A 1178 4.01 -30.03 5.12
N ILE A 1179 3.64 -31.05 4.32
CA ILE A 1179 2.27 -31.21 3.82
C ILE A 1179 1.25 -31.23 4.97
N GLY A 1180 1.55 -31.92 6.06
CA GLY A 1180 0.67 -31.94 7.24
C GLY A 1180 0.78 -30.69 8.11
N SER A 1181 1.99 -30.14 8.30
CA SER A 1181 2.23 -28.94 9.12
C SER A 1181 1.61 -27.66 8.55
N TYR A 1182 1.44 -27.55 7.23
CA TYR A 1182 0.73 -26.43 6.62
C TYR A 1182 -0.79 -26.48 6.85
N GLN A 1183 -1.35 -27.69 7.04
CA GLN A 1183 -2.81 -27.85 7.22
C GLN A 1183 -3.23 -27.66 8.68
N VAL A 1184 -2.28 -27.80 9.61
CA VAL A 1184 -2.45 -27.65 11.06
C VAL A 1184 -2.12 -26.23 11.42
#